data_AF-B5W0H1-F1
#
_entry.id   AF-B5W0H1-F1
#
_cell.length_a   1.000
_cell.length_b   1.000
_cell.length_c   1.000
_cell.angle_alpha   90.00
_cell.angle_beta   90.00
_cell.angle_gamma   90.00
#
_symmetry.space_group_name_H-M   'P 1'
#
loop_
_entity.id
_entity.type
_entity.pdbx_description
1 polymer ?
#
loop_
_entity_poly.entity_id
_entity_poly.type
_entity_poly.pdbx_seq_one_letter_code
_entity_poly.pdbx_strand_id
1 'polypeptide(L)'
;MSETILSYLGPNDIIIDQPVVLIGNYASQYIDTISVMAEDQYPLPTQLSPRLGIWFIPMPKGFNTAGKRWLRVQGKDQSGKVVADTWAEFTVGHTGLNVGLSTQLIVLQDTTFKHQAIASDRLTSEQKYDLEIGEILAVDSYELQNDHFYIELTNPLGDLGRSGYLYRSHILLIQGAQILWFNRDDIPPNPPGTKLIWVTHDTVLKRSPDDRSQLPENAIYPLSQGSSYLALGYACVADHFRVTLTESLPGYGHVGYLYRYHLQMFQGDREITFDHNAITLTIINTTLFKKRPIDSAYLSPEEQVTLPAGMIYGVQSYTTEDGHLKVALTENFPGFGNTGYFFPNFVQLNRATASYSPTPSLTYEGPPEVLINTPVVLKGQFDGQQAIAVSLVAEDRYPLEVVINRQAGTWTVNLEAGFSEPGYRWLRLKTTDDQGQLVASQIINITVSENAMTVGESLQLDVIEDTLFKVSPIDSNLLGSEQQVTVPAGQTFKVSKYGLVDGHLKLLLENGIPPIGSFGYFFRGHVRLRKGSTTLAFDMEEVPDTNISAQMLVTTTTRIKAQPIDSANLAPDQFAELLLGQNFAIRGYASFQGHFRVTLDQSIPGFGNVGYVYWQHVSLLRDGKAIAYNPDAITMTMRETTVLKKRPVDSGQLAESEKVTLPLGRVYGVSSYSTDQSHVRVALTEELPNFGNTGYIFPKFVKFQRGGKVFDPTPPQVLINVPYFSQRDNPRFYWSTCNVTCIAMVMHYYGVRSKWGGQLEDELLQWCFDYAGQGSQTNHSVLSALIRAYGFQGSFSTTRRWSEVRNELINSRPVVLAGDFTPSGHIVTVIGYNRYGYIVHDPWGDAYTGYSNTEGRRLPYSYSYLNRVCGPDGNVWAHFIRP
;
A
#
# COMPACT_ATOMS: atom_id res chain seq x y z
N MET A 1 -1.96 -69.71 16.11
CA MET A 1 -2.06 -68.73 15.02
C MET A 1 -1.28 -67.52 15.47
N SER A 2 -0.24 -67.10 14.73
CA SER A 2 0.53 -65.92 15.15
C SER A 2 -0.41 -64.73 15.16
N GLU A 3 -0.60 -64.13 16.33
CA GLU A 3 -1.33 -62.87 16.46
C GLU A 3 -0.68 -61.87 15.49
N THR A 4 -1.42 -61.42 14.49
CA THR A 4 -0.91 -60.42 13.53
C THR A 4 -0.68 -59.13 14.29
N ILE A 5 0.59 -58.83 14.59
CA ILE A 5 0.99 -57.70 15.43
C ILE A 5 0.86 -56.36 14.67
N LEU A 6 0.94 -56.40 13.34
CA LEU A 6 0.88 -55.24 12.44
C LEU A 6 0.38 -55.67 11.05
N SER A 7 -0.59 -54.97 10.48
CA SER A 7 -1.14 -55.26 9.14
C SER A 7 -1.51 -54.00 8.37
N TYR A 8 -1.81 -54.16 7.09
CA TYR A 8 -2.51 -53.20 6.25
C TYR A 8 -3.88 -53.77 5.89
N LEU A 9 -4.94 -52.99 6.07
CA LEU A 9 -6.30 -53.40 5.76
C LEU A 9 -6.76 -52.92 4.38
N GLY A 10 -6.32 -51.73 3.96
CA GLY A 10 -6.68 -51.20 2.64
C GLY A 10 -6.77 -49.67 2.61
N PRO A 11 -7.24 -49.11 1.48
CA PRO A 11 -7.70 -49.80 0.26
C PRO A 11 -6.59 -50.34 -0.67
N ASN A 12 -6.88 -51.41 -1.40
CA ASN A 12 -5.94 -52.01 -2.37
C ASN A 12 -6.06 -51.41 -3.79
N ASP A 13 -7.18 -50.79 -4.13
CA ASP A 13 -7.43 -50.11 -5.40
C ASP A 13 -7.86 -48.67 -5.13
N ILE A 14 -7.05 -47.72 -5.61
CA ILE A 14 -7.19 -46.28 -5.31
C ILE A 14 -7.32 -45.50 -6.63
N ILE A 15 -8.33 -44.66 -6.73
CA ILE A 15 -8.50 -43.72 -7.84
C ILE A 15 -7.50 -42.57 -7.69
N ILE A 16 -6.78 -42.28 -8.77
CA ILE A 16 -5.85 -41.15 -8.89
C ILE A 16 -6.56 -39.80 -8.65
N ASP A 17 -5.85 -38.86 -8.01
CA ASP A 17 -6.33 -37.50 -7.68
C ASP A 17 -7.62 -37.45 -6.84
N GLN A 18 -7.95 -38.55 -6.16
CA GLN A 18 -9.08 -38.63 -5.25
C GLN A 18 -8.63 -38.82 -3.80
N PRO A 19 -9.31 -38.19 -2.83
CA PRO A 19 -8.98 -38.35 -1.42
C PRO A 19 -9.07 -39.81 -0.98
N VAL A 20 -8.22 -40.22 -0.04
CA VAL A 20 -8.19 -41.58 0.50
C VAL A 20 -7.63 -41.59 1.93
N VAL A 21 -7.94 -42.64 2.69
CA VAL A 21 -7.27 -42.95 3.96
C VAL A 21 -6.65 -44.34 3.85
N LEU A 22 -5.35 -44.45 4.09
CA LEU A 22 -4.65 -45.73 4.17
C LEU A 22 -4.74 -46.23 5.62
N ILE A 23 -5.21 -47.46 5.84
CA ILE A 23 -5.52 -47.96 7.19
C ILE A 23 -4.92 -49.34 7.40
N GLY A 24 -4.47 -49.62 8.62
CA GLY A 24 -4.09 -50.95 9.05
C GLY A 24 -4.26 -51.16 10.55
N ASN A 25 -4.16 -52.42 10.99
CA ASN A 25 -4.26 -52.78 12.40
C ASN A 25 -2.88 -52.94 13.03
N TYR A 26 -2.83 -52.76 14.35
CA TYR A 26 -1.68 -53.07 15.17
C TYR A 26 -2.08 -53.45 16.60
N ALA A 27 -1.24 -54.26 17.25
CA ALA A 27 -1.40 -54.63 18.64
C ALA A 27 -0.80 -53.53 19.55
N SER A 28 -1.66 -52.67 20.10
CA SER A 28 -1.25 -51.50 20.92
C SER A 28 -0.55 -51.86 22.24
N GLN A 29 -0.65 -53.11 22.69
CA GLN A 29 0.11 -53.64 23.82
C GLN A 29 1.59 -53.92 23.49
N TYR A 30 1.98 -53.98 22.21
CA TYR A 30 3.34 -54.30 21.78
C TYR A 30 4.02 -53.16 21.01
N ILE A 31 3.25 -52.30 20.33
CA ILE A 31 3.76 -51.21 19.51
C ILE A 31 3.33 -49.86 20.10
N ASP A 32 4.31 -49.00 20.33
CA ASP A 32 4.14 -47.63 20.84
C ASP A 32 4.08 -46.60 19.70
N THR A 33 4.91 -46.78 18.66
CA THR A 33 4.94 -45.89 17.48
C THR A 33 4.96 -46.67 16.18
N ILE A 34 4.37 -46.10 15.13
CA ILE A 34 4.41 -46.66 13.77
C ILE A 34 5.02 -45.62 12.84
N SER A 35 5.97 -46.07 12.01
CA SER A 35 6.53 -45.29 10.92
C SER A 35 6.20 -45.93 9.58
N VAL A 36 5.64 -45.14 8.67
CA VAL A 36 5.28 -45.58 7.31
C VAL A 36 6.10 -44.81 6.29
N MET A 37 6.71 -45.54 5.36
CA MET A 37 7.40 -44.98 4.19
C MET A 37 6.72 -45.46 2.92
N ALA A 38 6.30 -44.54 2.07
CA ALA A 38 5.90 -44.87 0.71
C ALA A 38 7.14 -45.09 -0.15
N GLU A 39 7.15 -46.22 -0.86
CA GLU A 39 8.20 -46.58 -1.82
C GLU A 39 9.63 -46.53 -1.24
N ASP A 40 9.75 -46.80 0.08
CA ASP A 40 11.00 -46.71 0.88
C ASP A 40 11.68 -45.34 0.89
N GLN A 41 11.02 -44.31 0.35
CA GLN A 41 11.61 -42.99 0.11
C GLN A 41 10.88 -41.88 0.86
N TYR A 42 9.55 -41.93 0.89
CA TYR A 42 8.74 -40.79 1.32
C TYR A 42 8.07 -41.11 2.66
N PRO A 43 8.54 -40.55 3.79
CA PRO A 43 7.88 -40.75 5.08
C PRO A 43 6.48 -40.12 5.07
N LEU A 44 5.49 -40.85 5.58
CA LEU A 44 4.10 -40.40 5.63
C LEU A 44 3.66 -40.05 7.07
N PRO A 45 2.85 -39.00 7.27
CA PRO A 45 2.36 -38.60 8.59
C PRO A 45 1.33 -39.60 9.11
N THR A 46 1.80 -40.54 9.93
CA THR A 46 0.99 -41.65 10.45
C THR A 46 0.33 -41.26 11.77
N GLN A 47 -0.97 -41.51 11.88
CA GLN A 47 -1.75 -41.31 13.11
C GLN A 47 -2.15 -42.66 13.70
N LEU A 48 -2.36 -42.68 15.02
CA LEU A 48 -2.72 -43.88 15.78
C LEU A 48 -4.02 -43.66 16.53
N SER A 49 -4.86 -44.70 16.58
CA SER A 49 -5.97 -44.82 17.52
C SER A 49 -5.75 -46.07 18.38
N PRO A 50 -5.11 -45.94 19.56
CA PRO A 50 -4.72 -47.09 20.40
C PRO A 50 -5.89 -47.93 20.91
N ARG A 51 -7.07 -47.32 21.11
CA ARG A 51 -8.28 -48.00 21.58
C ARG A 51 -8.87 -48.94 20.53
N LEU A 52 -8.83 -48.52 19.26
CA LEU A 52 -9.24 -49.35 18.13
C LEU A 52 -8.11 -50.26 17.63
N GLY A 53 -6.86 -50.02 18.04
CA GLY A 53 -5.71 -50.75 17.53
C GLY A 53 -5.46 -50.49 16.05
N ILE A 54 -5.72 -49.27 15.56
CA ILE A 54 -5.55 -48.91 14.14
C ILE A 54 -4.51 -47.80 13.94
N TRP A 55 -3.74 -47.92 12.87
CA TRP A 55 -2.94 -46.84 12.31
C TRP A 55 -3.55 -46.38 11.00
N PHE A 56 -3.42 -45.09 10.70
CA PHE A 56 -3.97 -44.55 9.46
C PHE A 56 -3.25 -43.30 8.96
N ILE A 57 -3.38 -43.05 7.66
CA ILE A 57 -2.77 -41.93 6.95
C ILE A 57 -3.83 -41.26 6.07
N PRO A 58 -4.38 -40.11 6.51
CA PRO A 58 -5.27 -39.30 5.69
C PRO A 58 -4.52 -38.68 4.52
N MET A 59 -5.04 -38.82 3.30
CA MET A 59 -4.46 -38.28 2.07
C MET A 59 -5.52 -37.45 1.32
N PRO A 60 -5.76 -36.17 1.70
CA PRO A 60 -6.83 -35.35 1.14
C PRO A 60 -6.74 -35.09 -0.38
N LYS A 61 -5.54 -35.17 -0.95
CA LYS A 61 -5.31 -35.03 -2.40
C LYS A 61 -5.07 -36.36 -3.11
N GLY A 62 -5.06 -37.46 -2.37
CA GLY A 62 -4.73 -38.78 -2.91
C GLY A 62 -3.33 -38.88 -3.51
N PHE A 63 -3.21 -39.80 -4.46
CA PHE A 63 -2.00 -40.00 -5.27
C PHE A 63 -2.19 -39.33 -6.62
N ASN A 64 -1.16 -38.62 -7.09
CA ASN A 64 -1.17 -37.88 -8.36
C ASN A 64 -0.60 -38.67 -9.55
N THR A 65 -0.19 -39.92 -9.33
CA THR A 65 0.45 -40.75 -10.36
C THR A 65 -0.09 -42.17 -10.26
N ALA A 66 -0.57 -42.72 -11.37
CA ALA A 66 -1.04 -44.11 -11.46
C ALA A 66 0.11 -45.13 -11.46
N GLY A 67 -0.19 -46.36 -11.05
CA GLY A 67 0.74 -47.48 -11.02
C GLY A 67 0.65 -48.30 -9.73
N LYS A 68 1.42 -49.39 -9.67
CA LYS A 68 1.62 -50.13 -8.43
C LYS A 68 2.45 -49.30 -7.45
N ARG A 69 2.02 -49.30 -6.20
CA ARG A 69 2.64 -48.58 -5.08
C ARG A 69 2.80 -49.53 -3.91
N TRP A 70 3.72 -49.21 -3.01
CA TRP A 70 3.87 -49.96 -1.77
C TRP A 70 4.19 -49.05 -0.59
N LEU A 71 3.78 -49.51 0.59
CA LEU A 71 4.18 -48.96 1.87
C LEU A 71 5.07 -49.96 2.59
N ARG A 72 6.15 -49.46 3.20
CA ARG A 72 6.83 -50.16 4.28
C ARG A 72 6.34 -49.61 5.61
N VAL A 73 5.78 -50.49 6.45
CA VAL A 73 5.16 -50.15 7.73
C VAL A 73 5.97 -50.81 8.85
N GLN A 74 6.54 -50.01 9.73
CA GLN A 74 7.35 -50.49 10.85
C GLN A 74 6.72 -50.09 12.19
N GLY A 75 6.44 -51.08 13.03
CA GLY A 75 6.00 -50.90 14.41
C GLY A 75 7.18 -50.96 15.37
N LYS A 76 7.29 -49.98 16.27
CA LYS A 76 8.36 -49.88 17.26
C LYS A 76 7.79 -49.93 18.67
N ASP A 77 8.49 -50.61 19.57
CA ASP A 77 8.18 -50.62 21.00
C ASP A 77 8.57 -49.29 21.69
N GLN A 78 8.28 -49.16 22.98
CA GLN A 78 8.61 -47.97 23.79
C GLN A 78 10.11 -47.64 23.84
N SER A 79 10.99 -48.59 23.57
CA SER A 79 12.44 -48.36 23.49
C SER A 79 12.89 -47.82 22.13
N GLY A 80 11.97 -47.74 21.16
CA GLY A 80 12.23 -47.38 19.77
C GLY A 80 12.72 -48.54 18.91
N LYS A 81 12.73 -49.78 19.43
CA LYS A 81 13.15 -50.97 18.69
C LYS A 81 12.04 -51.42 17.76
N VAL A 82 12.37 -51.71 16.50
CA VAL A 82 11.42 -52.30 15.53
C VAL A 82 11.06 -53.72 15.98
N VAL A 83 9.76 -53.93 16.25
CA VAL A 83 9.18 -55.22 16.67
C VAL A 83 8.28 -55.85 15.61
N ALA A 84 7.88 -55.07 14.60
CA ALA A 84 7.18 -55.55 13.40
C ALA A 84 7.61 -54.72 12.17
N ASP A 85 7.76 -55.37 11.02
CA ASP A 85 8.12 -54.76 9.73
C ASP A 85 7.34 -55.49 8.63
N THR A 86 6.47 -54.78 7.92
CA THR A 86 5.60 -55.36 6.90
C THR A 86 5.50 -54.46 5.67
N TRP A 87 5.12 -55.07 4.54
CA TRP A 87 4.97 -54.43 3.25
C TRP A 87 3.52 -54.54 2.80
N ALA A 88 2.99 -53.45 2.28
CA ALA A 88 1.64 -53.38 1.73
C ALA A 88 1.71 -52.90 0.29
N GLU A 89 1.25 -53.70 -0.66
CA GLU A 89 1.14 -53.32 -2.07
C GLU A 89 -0.29 -52.95 -2.43
N PHE A 90 -0.47 -51.90 -3.24
CA PHE A 90 -1.77 -51.46 -3.74
C PHE A 90 -1.61 -50.83 -5.13
N THR A 91 -2.73 -50.66 -5.83
CA THR A 91 -2.77 -50.09 -7.18
C THR A 91 -3.43 -48.72 -7.17
N VAL A 92 -2.76 -47.73 -7.76
CA VAL A 92 -3.36 -46.43 -8.08
C VAL A 92 -3.76 -46.43 -9.55
N GLY A 93 -5.04 -46.23 -9.85
CA GLY A 93 -5.58 -46.31 -11.20
C GLY A 93 -6.75 -45.35 -11.42
N HIS A 94 -7.63 -45.70 -12.36
CA HIS A 94 -8.82 -44.91 -12.70
C HIS A 94 -10.12 -45.54 -12.19
N THR A 95 -10.04 -46.69 -11.53
CA THR A 95 -11.16 -47.46 -10.98
C THR A 95 -10.88 -47.78 -9.52
N GLY A 96 -11.89 -47.67 -8.67
CA GLY A 96 -11.80 -47.91 -7.23
C GLY A 96 -13.06 -47.42 -6.53
N LEU A 97 -13.08 -47.47 -5.20
CA LEU A 97 -14.25 -47.07 -4.41
C LEU A 97 -14.16 -45.63 -3.85
N ASN A 98 -12.97 -45.03 -3.85
CA ASN A 98 -12.72 -43.68 -3.32
C ASN A 98 -13.08 -42.57 -4.33
N VAL A 99 -14.35 -42.48 -4.69
CA VAL A 99 -14.86 -41.43 -5.59
C VAL A 99 -15.28 -40.20 -4.78
N GLY A 100 -14.48 -39.13 -4.83
CA GLY A 100 -14.80 -37.85 -4.17
C GLY A 100 -15.03 -38.01 -2.67
N LEU A 101 -16.23 -37.66 -2.21
CA LEU A 101 -16.64 -37.79 -0.81
C LEU A 101 -17.60 -38.98 -0.59
N SER A 102 -17.52 -40.02 -1.43
CA SER A 102 -18.30 -41.25 -1.22
C SER A 102 -17.94 -41.89 0.13
N THR A 103 -18.96 -42.41 0.81
CA THR A 103 -18.77 -43.12 2.07
C THR A 103 -18.37 -44.57 1.78
N GLN A 104 -17.37 -45.04 2.52
CA GLN A 104 -16.89 -46.42 2.48
C GLN A 104 -16.90 -46.99 3.88
N LEU A 105 -17.13 -48.29 3.96
CA LEU A 105 -17.02 -49.12 5.13
C LEU A 105 -15.75 -49.95 4.99
N ILE A 106 -14.93 -50.04 6.03
CA ILE A 106 -13.87 -51.05 6.16
C ILE A 106 -14.12 -51.93 7.38
N VAL A 107 -13.97 -53.24 7.19
CA VAL A 107 -14.15 -54.24 8.26
C VAL A 107 -12.85 -54.34 9.06
N LEU A 108 -12.92 -54.06 10.36
CA LEU A 108 -11.78 -54.10 11.29
C LEU A 108 -11.59 -55.49 11.92
N GLN A 109 -12.67 -56.28 11.98
CA GLN A 109 -12.72 -57.64 12.51
C GLN A 109 -13.83 -58.41 11.81
N ASP A 110 -13.62 -59.70 11.55
CA ASP A 110 -14.64 -60.62 11.03
C ASP A 110 -15.99 -60.39 11.72
N THR A 111 -17.01 -60.14 10.91
CA THR A 111 -18.31 -59.72 11.41
C THR A 111 -19.42 -60.20 10.49
N THR A 112 -20.66 -60.11 10.94
CA THR A 112 -21.82 -60.49 10.15
C THR A 112 -22.68 -59.26 9.89
N PHE A 113 -22.98 -58.99 8.61
CA PHE A 113 -24.03 -58.06 8.19
C PHE A 113 -25.39 -58.72 8.35
N LYS A 114 -26.30 -58.07 9.05
CA LYS A 114 -27.52 -58.73 9.55
C LYS A 114 -28.78 -58.00 9.12
N HIS A 115 -29.85 -58.71 8.81
CA HIS A 115 -31.14 -58.08 8.53
C HIS A 115 -31.72 -57.36 9.75
N GLN A 116 -31.39 -57.83 10.96
CA GLN A 116 -31.83 -57.26 12.24
C GLN A 116 -30.67 -57.21 13.25
N ALA A 117 -30.70 -56.24 14.16
CA ALA A 117 -29.71 -56.07 15.23
C ALA A 117 -29.84 -57.10 16.38
N ILE A 118 -29.91 -58.39 16.05
CA ILE A 118 -29.91 -59.51 17.01
C ILE A 118 -28.63 -60.35 16.86
N ALA A 119 -28.46 -61.36 17.71
CA ALA A 119 -27.34 -62.30 17.63
C ALA A 119 -27.41 -63.10 16.31
N SER A 120 -26.26 -63.31 15.65
CA SER A 120 -26.17 -63.88 14.29
C SER A 120 -26.53 -65.38 14.22
N ASP A 121 -26.51 -66.07 15.36
CA ASP A 121 -26.98 -67.44 15.54
C ASP A 121 -28.51 -67.57 15.51
N ARG A 122 -29.24 -66.45 15.68
CA ARG A 122 -30.70 -66.38 15.60
C ARG A 122 -31.23 -66.00 14.21
N LEU A 123 -30.36 -65.81 13.23
CA LEU A 123 -30.67 -65.42 11.86
C LEU A 123 -30.44 -66.58 10.90
N THR A 124 -31.32 -66.73 9.91
CA THR A 124 -31.13 -67.70 8.82
C THR A 124 -30.03 -67.25 7.87
N SER A 125 -29.56 -68.14 6.98
CA SER A 125 -28.57 -67.83 5.94
C SER A 125 -28.99 -66.67 5.03
N GLU A 126 -30.28 -66.51 4.75
CA GLU A 126 -30.81 -65.44 3.89
C GLU A 126 -30.90 -64.10 4.64
N GLN A 127 -30.82 -64.12 5.97
CA GLN A 127 -30.94 -62.94 6.84
C GLN A 127 -29.58 -62.41 7.31
N LYS A 128 -28.47 -62.99 6.81
CA LYS A 128 -27.13 -62.57 7.20
C LYS A 128 -26.11 -62.78 6.08
N TYR A 129 -25.02 -62.03 6.14
CA TYR A 129 -23.86 -62.18 5.26
C TYR A 129 -22.59 -61.99 6.08
N ASP A 130 -21.67 -62.94 6.06
CA ASP A 130 -20.40 -62.83 6.79
C ASP A 130 -19.40 -62.01 5.98
N LEU A 131 -18.68 -61.13 6.67
CA LEU A 131 -17.68 -60.22 6.13
C LEU A 131 -16.34 -60.47 6.84
N GLU A 132 -15.27 -60.59 6.08
CA GLU A 132 -13.92 -60.80 6.58
C GLU A 132 -13.21 -59.48 6.88
N ILE A 133 -12.27 -59.52 7.82
CA ILE A 133 -11.37 -58.40 8.12
C ILE A 133 -10.68 -57.86 6.86
N GLY A 134 -10.69 -56.53 6.69
CA GLY A 134 -10.11 -55.84 5.55
C GLY A 134 -11.05 -55.68 4.34
N GLU A 135 -12.24 -56.28 4.35
CA GLU A 135 -13.24 -56.02 3.30
C GLU A 135 -13.66 -54.55 3.30
N ILE A 136 -13.79 -53.97 2.10
CA ILE A 136 -14.21 -52.58 1.89
C ILE A 136 -15.44 -52.53 1.00
N LEU A 137 -16.49 -51.86 1.48
CA LEU A 137 -17.77 -51.73 0.78
C LEU A 137 -18.16 -50.26 0.59
N ALA A 138 -18.81 -49.95 -0.53
CA ALA A 138 -19.40 -48.64 -0.78
C ALA A 138 -20.75 -48.49 -0.06
N VAL A 139 -20.94 -47.35 0.61
CA VAL A 139 -22.09 -47.05 1.47
C VAL A 139 -22.81 -45.82 0.93
N ASP A 140 -24.13 -45.95 0.71
CA ASP A 140 -25.00 -44.85 0.31
C ASP A 140 -25.46 -44.04 1.54
N SER A 141 -25.81 -44.72 2.64
CA SER A 141 -26.17 -44.08 3.90
C SER A 141 -25.91 -44.97 5.10
N TYR A 142 -25.84 -44.36 6.28
CA TYR A 142 -25.69 -45.04 7.56
C TYR A 142 -26.46 -44.32 8.66
N GLU A 143 -26.87 -45.05 9.68
CA GLU A 143 -27.50 -44.51 10.89
C GLU A 143 -27.01 -45.30 12.11
N LEU A 144 -26.53 -44.60 13.15
CA LEU A 144 -26.13 -45.25 14.39
C LEU A 144 -27.36 -45.53 15.27
N GLN A 145 -27.61 -46.80 15.57
CA GLN A 145 -28.70 -47.26 16.44
C GLN A 145 -28.14 -48.12 17.57
N ASN A 146 -28.04 -47.55 18.78
CA ASN A 146 -27.36 -48.15 19.93
C ASN A 146 -25.90 -48.52 19.59
N ASP A 147 -25.55 -49.81 19.64
CA ASP A 147 -24.21 -50.31 19.33
C ASP A 147 -24.08 -50.87 17.89
N HIS A 148 -25.10 -50.67 17.05
CA HIS A 148 -25.11 -51.12 15.65
C HIS A 148 -25.28 -49.94 14.71
N PHE A 149 -24.65 -50.03 13.54
CA PHE A 149 -25.02 -49.19 12.41
C PHE A 149 -26.06 -49.89 11.57
N TYR A 150 -27.14 -49.22 11.25
CA TYR A 150 -27.93 -49.52 10.06
C TYR A 150 -27.19 -48.95 8.85
N ILE A 151 -26.95 -49.76 7.84
CA ILE A 151 -26.17 -49.41 6.63
C ILE A 151 -27.01 -49.71 5.40
N GLU A 152 -27.03 -48.76 4.46
CA GLU A 152 -27.47 -48.96 3.08
C GLU A 152 -26.24 -49.00 2.17
N LEU A 153 -25.97 -50.16 1.58
CA LEU A 153 -24.85 -50.37 0.66
C LEU A 153 -25.21 -49.91 -0.76
N THR A 154 -24.21 -49.46 -1.50
CA THR A 154 -24.37 -49.15 -2.94
C THR A 154 -24.71 -50.41 -3.73
N ASN A 155 -24.05 -51.54 -3.42
CA ASN A 155 -24.27 -52.84 -4.05
C ASN A 155 -24.85 -53.85 -3.05
N PRO A 156 -25.81 -54.71 -3.45
CA PRO A 156 -26.38 -55.73 -2.58
C PRO A 156 -25.35 -56.83 -2.24
N LEU A 157 -25.46 -57.40 -1.05
CA LEU A 157 -24.69 -58.55 -0.60
C LEU A 157 -25.56 -59.80 -0.53
N GLY A 158 -25.26 -60.77 -1.41
CA GLY A 158 -25.98 -62.05 -1.47
C GLY A 158 -27.50 -61.88 -1.49
N ASP A 159 -28.20 -62.77 -0.78
CA ASP A 159 -29.66 -62.75 -0.67
C ASP A 159 -30.18 -61.75 0.38
N LEU A 160 -29.29 -61.22 1.23
CA LEU A 160 -29.64 -60.24 2.26
C LEU A 160 -30.05 -58.88 1.66
N GLY A 161 -29.48 -58.53 0.51
CA GLY A 161 -29.75 -57.28 -0.19
C GLY A 161 -28.81 -56.13 0.21
N ARG A 162 -29.31 -54.90 0.11
CA ARG A 162 -28.49 -53.68 0.28
C ARG A 162 -28.47 -53.15 1.72
N SER A 163 -29.45 -53.53 2.53
CA SER A 163 -29.74 -52.88 3.81
C SER A 163 -29.55 -53.85 4.97
N GLY A 164 -28.94 -53.40 6.06
CA GLY A 164 -28.72 -54.27 7.22
C GLY A 164 -27.97 -53.59 8.36
N TYR A 165 -27.55 -54.40 9.34
CA TYR A 165 -26.94 -53.96 10.60
C TYR A 165 -25.54 -54.54 10.79
N LEU A 166 -24.58 -53.69 11.16
CA LEU A 166 -23.21 -54.08 11.57
C LEU A 166 -22.93 -53.63 12.99
N TYR A 167 -22.17 -54.43 13.74
CA TYR A 167 -21.74 -54.03 15.07
C TYR A 167 -20.69 -52.93 14.95
N ARG A 168 -20.91 -51.81 15.64
CA ARG A 168 -20.14 -50.58 15.44
C ARG A 168 -18.64 -50.75 15.65
N SER A 169 -18.21 -51.56 16.60
CA SER A 169 -16.77 -51.72 16.90
C SER A 169 -16.03 -52.62 15.90
N HIS A 170 -16.74 -53.35 15.04
CA HIS A 170 -16.12 -54.23 14.03
C HIS A 170 -15.82 -53.52 12.72
N ILE A 171 -16.22 -52.25 12.57
CA ILE A 171 -16.15 -51.53 11.30
C ILE A 171 -15.67 -50.11 11.50
N LEU A 172 -15.20 -49.50 10.42
CA LEU A 172 -14.90 -48.08 10.34
C LEU A 172 -15.58 -47.49 9.11
N LEU A 173 -16.18 -46.31 9.27
CA LEU A 173 -16.73 -45.55 8.16
C LEU A 173 -15.74 -44.45 7.76
N ILE A 174 -15.59 -44.26 6.46
CA ILE A 174 -14.63 -43.33 5.86
C ILE A 174 -15.38 -42.50 4.82
N GLN A 175 -15.13 -41.20 4.78
CA GLN A 175 -15.68 -40.31 3.77
C GLN A 175 -14.55 -39.46 3.17
N GLY A 176 -14.21 -39.75 1.91
CA GLY A 176 -13.01 -39.19 1.26
C GLY A 176 -11.73 -39.50 2.05
N ALA A 177 -11.10 -38.48 2.62
CA ALA A 177 -9.89 -38.60 3.44
C ALA A 177 -10.16 -38.49 4.95
N GLN A 178 -11.42 -38.60 5.37
CA GLN A 178 -11.78 -38.56 6.79
C GLN A 178 -12.27 -39.91 7.28
N ILE A 179 -11.82 -40.29 8.47
CA ILE A 179 -12.47 -41.33 9.26
C ILE A 179 -13.63 -40.68 10.01
N LEU A 180 -14.79 -41.34 10.01
CA LEU A 180 -15.97 -40.94 10.77
C LEU A 180 -15.92 -41.60 12.15
N TRP A 181 -15.88 -40.77 13.18
CA TRP A 181 -15.70 -41.15 14.57
C TRP A 181 -17.00 -41.08 15.33
N PHE A 182 -17.31 -42.13 16.09
CA PHE A 182 -18.53 -42.19 16.88
C PHE A 182 -18.24 -42.31 18.38
N ASN A 183 -16.96 -42.38 18.77
CA ASN A 183 -16.48 -42.25 20.15
C ASN A 183 -15.41 -41.15 20.18
N ARG A 184 -15.47 -40.26 21.18
CA ARG A 184 -14.45 -39.23 21.37
C ARG A 184 -13.07 -39.82 21.64
N ASP A 185 -13.00 -40.93 22.37
CA ASP A 185 -11.73 -41.53 22.80
C ASP A 185 -10.98 -42.23 21.64
N ASP A 186 -11.66 -42.45 20.51
CA ASP A 186 -11.03 -42.99 19.29
C ASP A 186 -10.31 -41.92 18.48
N ILE A 187 -10.70 -40.66 18.64
CA ILE A 187 -10.19 -39.54 17.85
C ILE A 187 -8.77 -39.22 18.32
N PRO A 188 -7.78 -39.18 17.41
CA PRO A 188 -6.41 -38.84 17.78
C PRO A 188 -6.31 -37.47 18.47
N PRO A 189 -5.31 -37.28 19.33
CA PRO A 189 -5.05 -35.98 19.95
C PRO A 189 -4.78 -34.93 18.87
N ASN A 190 -5.32 -33.73 19.08
CA ASN A 190 -5.16 -32.64 18.12
C ASN A 190 -3.83 -31.90 18.30
N PRO A 191 -3.22 -31.36 17.21
CA PRO A 191 -1.95 -30.63 17.30
C PRO A 191 -2.01 -29.42 18.25
N PRO A 192 -0.89 -29.05 18.91
CA PRO A 192 -0.82 -27.86 19.75
C PRO A 192 -1.30 -26.59 19.02
N GLY A 193 -2.08 -25.77 19.70
CA GLY A 193 -2.60 -24.51 19.13
C GLY A 193 -3.87 -24.66 18.27
N THR A 194 -4.39 -25.87 18.08
CA THR A 194 -5.66 -26.12 17.37
C THR A 194 -6.79 -26.49 18.35
N LYS A 195 -8.02 -26.53 17.84
CA LYS A 195 -9.22 -27.06 18.48
C LYS A 195 -9.77 -28.22 17.67
N LEU A 196 -10.18 -29.30 18.32
CA LEU A 196 -10.90 -30.39 17.67
C LEU A 196 -12.39 -30.02 17.61
N ILE A 197 -12.98 -30.14 16.44
CA ILE A 197 -14.43 -30.11 16.21
C ILE A 197 -14.84 -31.54 15.87
N TRP A 198 -15.76 -32.11 16.64
CA TRP A 198 -16.33 -33.42 16.39
C TRP A 198 -17.82 -33.28 16.11
N VAL A 199 -18.25 -33.66 14.92
CA VAL A 199 -19.65 -33.56 14.48
C VAL A 199 -20.43 -34.75 15.03
N THR A 200 -21.42 -34.50 15.88
CA THR A 200 -22.21 -35.56 16.55
C THR A 200 -23.53 -35.85 15.84
N HIS A 201 -23.96 -34.97 14.93
CA HIS A 201 -25.14 -35.13 14.08
C HIS A 201 -24.87 -34.52 12.70
N ASP A 202 -25.51 -35.03 11.65
CA ASP A 202 -25.47 -34.40 10.33
C ASP A 202 -25.83 -32.91 10.44
N THR A 203 -25.01 -32.08 9.81
CA THR A 203 -25.13 -30.62 9.92
C THR A 203 -24.55 -29.93 8.70
N VAL A 204 -24.55 -28.60 8.73
CA VAL A 204 -23.92 -27.79 7.70
C VAL A 204 -23.04 -26.73 8.34
N LEU A 205 -21.89 -26.46 7.72
CA LEU A 205 -21.15 -25.23 7.93
C LEU A 205 -21.80 -24.13 7.09
N LYS A 206 -22.17 -23.00 7.70
CA LYS A 206 -22.88 -21.88 7.05
C LYS A 206 -22.02 -20.63 6.94
N ARG A 207 -22.22 -19.80 5.90
CA ARG A 207 -21.45 -18.55 5.71
C ARG A 207 -21.87 -17.45 6.68
N SER A 208 -23.10 -17.52 7.17
CA SER A 208 -23.67 -16.67 8.22
C SER A 208 -24.48 -17.55 9.20
N PRO A 209 -24.81 -17.05 10.40
CA PRO A 209 -25.60 -17.79 11.38
C PRO A 209 -27.10 -17.86 11.03
N ASP A 210 -27.53 -17.24 9.93
CA ASP A 210 -28.93 -17.16 9.49
C ASP A 210 -29.56 -18.54 9.30
N ASP A 211 -30.90 -18.56 9.23
CA ASP A 211 -31.65 -19.79 9.05
C ASP A 211 -31.24 -20.48 7.74
N ARG A 212 -31.10 -21.82 7.77
CA ARG A 212 -30.73 -22.64 6.61
C ARG A 212 -31.60 -22.34 5.38
N SER A 213 -32.89 -22.07 5.60
CA SER A 213 -33.89 -21.77 4.55
C SER A 213 -33.63 -20.45 3.81
N GLN A 214 -32.87 -19.54 4.41
CA GLN A 214 -32.54 -18.23 3.84
C GLN A 214 -31.22 -18.22 3.07
N LEU A 215 -30.46 -19.32 3.13
CA LEU A 215 -29.11 -19.41 2.56
C LEU A 215 -29.10 -20.14 1.22
N PRO A 216 -28.44 -19.56 0.19
CA PRO A 216 -28.23 -20.27 -1.08
C PRO A 216 -27.32 -21.49 -0.88
N GLU A 217 -27.36 -22.45 -1.81
CA GLU A 217 -26.58 -23.70 -1.71
C GLU A 217 -25.06 -23.46 -1.62
N ASN A 218 -24.52 -22.43 -2.26
CA ASN A 218 -23.10 -22.08 -2.18
C ASN A 218 -22.71 -21.42 -0.83
N ALA A 219 -23.68 -21.09 0.02
CA ALA A 219 -23.47 -20.53 1.36
C ALA A 219 -23.43 -21.60 2.46
N ILE A 220 -23.58 -22.88 2.11
CA ILE A 220 -23.49 -23.99 3.06
C ILE A 220 -22.53 -25.09 2.58
N TYR A 221 -22.02 -25.88 3.52
CA TYR A 221 -21.23 -27.08 3.24
C TYR A 221 -21.68 -28.21 4.16
N PRO A 222 -22.13 -29.36 3.62
CA PRO A 222 -22.63 -30.47 4.43
C PRO A 222 -21.49 -31.15 5.20
N LEU A 223 -21.75 -31.47 6.47
CA LEU A 223 -20.86 -32.22 7.35
C LEU A 223 -21.62 -33.41 7.90
N SER A 224 -21.09 -34.60 7.66
CA SER A 224 -21.70 -35.85 8.10
C SER A 224 -21.39 -36.15 9.57
N GLN A 225 -22.29 -36.85 10.24
CA GLN A 225 -22.09 -37.35 11.59
C GLN A 225 -20.76 -38.12 11.69
N GLY A 226 -20.05 -37.88 12.77
CA GLY A 226 -18.76 -38.48 13.08
C GLY A 226 -17.57 -37.85 12.37
N SER A 227 -17.79 -36.95 11.40
CA SER A 227 -16.68 -36.18 10.82
C SER A 227 -15.97 -35.34 11.90
N SER A 228 -14.68 -35.08 11.67
CA SER A 228 -13.87 -34.29 12.59
C SER A 228 -13.00 -33.29 11.84
N TYR A 229 -12.83 -32.12 12.44
CA TYR A 229 -12.08 -31.01 11.84
C TYR A 229 -11.20 -30.34 12.88
N LEU A 230 -10.11 -29.73 12.40
CA LEU A 230 -9.25 -28.88 13.23
C LEU A 230 -9.56 -27.42 12.95
N ALA A 231 -9.65 -26.62 14.02
CA ALA A 231 -9.86 -25.19 13.94
C ALA A 231 -8.73 -24.40 14.62
N LEU A 232 -8.36 -23.29 14.01
CA LEU A 232 -7.46 -22.28 14.56
C LEU A 232 -8.13 -21.45 15.66
N GLY A 233 -9.45 -21.26 15.56
CA GLY A 233 -10.21 -20.42 16.47
C GLY A 233 -11.72 -20.61 16.39
N TYR A 234 -12.42 -20.04 17.37
CA TYR A 234 -13.88 -20.07 17.43
C TYR A 234 -14.46 -18.80 18.07
N ALA A 235 -15.70 -18.44 17.76
CA ALA A 235 -16.48 -17.43 18.47
C ALA A 235 -17.90 -17.95 18.70
N CYS A 236 -18.50 -17.67 19.86
CA CYS A 236 -19.91 -18.00 20.10
C CYS A 236 -20.77 -16.84 19.57
N VAL A 237 -21.52 -17.08 18.49
CA VAL A 237 -22.34 -16.07 17.81
C VAL A 237 -23.75 -16.62 17.63
N ALA A 238 -24.75 -15.93 18.18
CA ALA A 238 -26.12 -16.44 18.28
C ALA A 238 -26.15 -17.84 18.92
N ASP A 239 -26.60 -18.88 18.20
CA ASP A 239 -26.53 -20.29 18.62
C ASP A 239 -25.49 -21.11 17.81
N HIS A 240 -24.47 -20.45 17.26
CA HIS A 240 -23.47 -21.08 16.40
C HIS A 240 -22.04 -20.80 16.88
N PHE A 241 -21.18 -21.81 16.77
CA PHE A 241 -19.75 -21.59 16.77
C PHE A 241 -19.33 -21.06 15.41
N ARG A 242 -18.92 -19.79 15.32
CA ARG A 242 -18.14 -19.30 14.16
C ARG A 242 -16.75 -19.88 14.30
N VAL A 243 -16.26 -20.62 13.31
CA VAL A 243 -14.96 -21.30 13.36
C VAL A 243 -14.07 -20.88 12.19
N THR A 244 -12.76 -20.90 12.43
CA THR A 244 -11.73 -20.85 11.38
C THR A 244 -11.07 -22.23 11.34
N LEU A 245 -11.36 -23.03 10.32
CA LEU A 245 -10.73 -24.32 10.09
C LEU A 245 -9.26 -24.15 9.69
N THR A 246 -8.42 -25.13 10.01
CA THR A 246 -7.01 -25.14 9.59
C THR A 246 -6.86 -25.39 8.10
N GLU A 247 -7.77 -26.15 7.52
CA GLU A 247 -7.80 -26.52 6.10
C GLU A 247 -9.02 -25.92 5.41
N SER A 248 -8.87 -25.53 4.14
CA SER A 248 -9.98 -25.04 3.33
C SER A 248 -10.83 -26.19 2.81
N LEU A 249 -12.14 -26.09 3.01
CA LEU A 249 -13.11 -27.00 2.41
C LEU A 249 -13.25 -26.68 0.90
N PRO A 250 -13.25 -27.69 0.02
CA PRO A 250 -13.35 -27.51 -1.43
C PRO A 250 -14.59 -26.67 -1.82
N GLY A 251 -14.37 -25.64 -2.64
CA GLY A 251 -15.45 -24.77 -3.14
C GLY A 251 -16.11 -23.85 -2.10
N TYR A 252 -15.70 -23.92 -0.82
CA TYR A 252 -16.35 -23.21 0.27
C TYR A 252 -15.43 -22.21 0.98
N GLY A 253 -14.24 -22.66 1.37
CA GLY A 253 -13.32 -21.89 2.21
C GLY A 253 -13.09 -22.55 3.58
N HIS A 254 -12.47 -21.83 4.50
CA HIS A 254 -12.08 -22.34 5.83
C HIS A 254 -12.80 -21.62 6.99
N VAL A 255 -13.77 -20.76 6.72
CA VAL A 255 -14.51 -20.02 7.76
C VAL A 255 -16.01 -20.27 7.61
N GLY A 256 -16.70 -20.49 8.73
CA GLY A 256 -18.16 -20.57 8.75
C GLY A 256 -18.74 -20.73 10.15
N TYR A 257 -20.04 -20.97 10.21
CA TYR A 257 -20.85 -21.07 11.43
C TYR A 257 -21.43 -22.48 11.56
N LEU A 258 -21.17 -23.13 12.70
CA LEU A 258 -21.65 -24.47 13.03
C LEU A 258 -22.65 -24.44 14.17
N TYR A 259 -23.75 -25.17 14.03
CA TYR A 259 -24.80 -25.20 15.03
C TYR A 259 -24.37 -25.98 16.27
N ARG A 260 -24.42 -25.34 17.44
CA ARG A 260 -23.79 -25.81 18.68
C ARG A 260 -24.27 -27.18 19.18
N TYR A 261 -25.49 -27.60 18.86
CA TYR A 261 -26.04 -28.87 19.34
C TYR A 261 -25.66 -30.07 18.47
N HIS A 262 -25.07 -29.84 17.28
CA HIS A 262 -24.71 -30.91 16.35
C HIS A 262 -23.22 -31.27 16.43
N LEU A 263 -22.49 -30.72 17.41
CA LEU A 263 -21.06 -30.93 17.54
C LEU A 263 -20.61 -30.78 18.99
N GLN A 264 -19.41 -31.29 19.25
CA GLN A 264 -18.63 -31.00 20.44
C GLN A 264 -17.27 -30.41 20.02
N MET A 265 -16.74 -29.49 20.81
CA MET A 265 -15.42 -28.88 20.57
C MET A 265 -14.48 -29.16 21.74
N PHE A 266 -13.20 -29.37 21.45
CA PHE A 266 -12.19 -29.67 22.48
C PHE A 266 -10.90 -28.87 22.27
N GLN A 267 -10.25 -28.52 23.38
CA GLN A 267 -8.88 -28.02 23.43
C GLN A 267 -8.04 -28.99 24.28
N GLY A 268 -7.26 -29.85 23.61
CA GLY A 268 -6.71 -31.03 24.27
C GLY A 268 -7.86 -31.93 24.76
N ASP A 269 -7.83 -32.33 26.02
CA ASP A 269 -8.87 -33.17 26.62
C ASP A 269 -10.03 -32.36 27.21
N ARG A 270 -9.93 -31.02 27.23
CA ARG A 270 -10.97 -30.16 27.80
C ARG A 270 -12.02 -29.81 26.74
N GLU A 271 -13.28 -30.14 27.03
CA GLU A 271 -14.42 -29.69 26.22
C GLU A 271 -14.60 -28.16 26.30
N ILE A 272 -14.87 -27.54 25.16
CA ILE A 272 -15.26 -26.15 25.01
C ILE A 272 -16.78 -26.11 24.95
N THR A 273 -17.38 -25.71 26.06
CA THR A 273 -18.82 -25.49 26.15
C THR A 273 -19.20 -24.17 25.47
N PHE A 274 -20.32 -24.17 24.74
CA PHE A 274 -20.88 -22.94 24.17
C PHE A 274 -21.32 -21.99 25.29
N ASP A 275 -20.92 -20.72 25.21
CA ASP A 275 -21.29 -19.69 26.18
C ASP A 275 -21.94 -18.50 25.45
N HIS A 276 -23.24 -18.29 25.69
CA HIS A 276 -24.00 -17.17 25.13
C HIS A 276 -23.48 -15.80 25.60
N ASN A 277 -22.78 -15.76 26.72
CA ASN A 277 -22.18 -14.55 27.28
C ASN A 277 -20.69 -14.41 26.92
N ALA A 278 -20.15 -15.30 26.07
CA ALA A 278 -18.81 -15.16 25.58
C ALA A 278 -18.65 -13.83 24.85
N ILE A 279 -17.49 -13.22 25.01
CA ILE A 279 -17.18 -11.93 24.40
C ILE A 279 -16.71 -12.19 22.98
N THR A 280 -17.27 -11.46 22.04
CA THR A 280 -16.83 -11.46 20.65
C THR A 280 -16.29 -10.09 20.26
N LEU A 281 -15.40 -10.08 19.27
CA LEU A 281 -14.82 -8.89 18.68
C LEU A 281 -15.16 -8.86 17.19
N THR A 282 -15.90 -7.84 16.77
CA THR A 282 -16.23 -7.59 15.36
C THR A 282 -15.27 -6.56 14.79
N ILE A 283 -14.69 -6.83 13.62
CA ILE A 283 -13.87 -5.85 12.89
C ILE A 283 -14.80 -4.89 12.14
N ILE A 284 -14.88 -3.63 12.58
CA ILE A 284 -15.70 -2.61 11.92
C ILE A 284 -15.00 -2.09 10.66
N ASN A 285 -13.69 -1.86 10.75
CA ASN A 285 -12.84 -1.39 9.66
C ASN A 285 -11.64 -2.32 9.51
N THR A 286 -11.27 -2.66 8.27
CA THR A 286 -10.07 -3.48 8.01
C THR A 286 -8.88 -2.87 8.74
N THR A 287 -8.23 -3.67 9.59
CA THR A 287 -7.24 -3.19 10.54
C THR A 287 -6.13 -4.20 10.74
N LEU A 288 -5.03 -3.75 11.35
CA LEU A 288 -3.90 -4.62 11.73
C LEU A 288 -4.08 -5.07 13.18
N PHE A 289 -4.01 -6.38 13.40
CA PHE A 289 -3.78 -6.95 14.72
C PHE A 289 -2.27 -6.99 14.97
N LYS A 290 -1.80 -6.19 15.91
CA LYS A 290 -0.37 -5.87 16.07
C LYS A 290 0.22 -6.56 17.29
N LYS A 291 1.50 -6.95 17.26
CA LYS A 291 2.20 -7.45 18.46
C LYS A 291 2.51 -6.40 19.50
N ARG A 292 2.59 -5.13 19.08
CA ARG A 292 2.95 -3.99 19.92
C ARG A 292 2.03 -2.80 19.59
N PRO A 293 1.71 -1.94 20.57
CA PRO A 293 0.81 -0.79 20.39
C PRO A 293 1.52 0.42 19.75
N ILE A 294 2.33 0.19 18.70
CA ILE A 294 3.08 1.23 17.97
C ILE A 294 2.55 1.39 16.54
N ASP A 295 3.04 2.40 15.82
CA ASP A 295 2.70 2.60 14.40
C ASP A 295 3.17 1.38 13.57
N SER A 296 2.29 0.91 12.69
CA SER A 296 2.52 -0.26 11.85
C SER A 296 3.70 -0.12 10.89
N ALA A 297 4.12 1.11 10.56
CA ALA A 297 5.31 1.35 9.75
C ALA A 297 6.62 0.82 10.40
N TYR A 298 6.59 0.57 11.71
CA TYR A 298 7.74 0.05 12.49
C TYR A 298 7.60 -1.43 12.88
N LEU A 299 6.57 -2.13 12.41
CA LEU A 299 6.35 -3.55 12.67
C LEU A 299 6.84 -4.39 11.49
N SER A 300 7.52 -5.51 11.79
CA SER A 300 7.83 -6.49 10.74
C SER A 300 6.57 -7.22 10.27
N PRO A 301 6.59 -7.90 9.10
CA PRO A 301 5.45 -8.70 8.64
C PRO A 301 4.97 -9.76 9.64
N GLU A 302 5.87 -10.34 10.44
CA GLU A 302 5.55 -11.37 11.45
C GLU A 302 4.88 -10.78 12.70
N GLU A 303 5.01 -9.47 12.91
CA GLU A 303 4.46 -8.74 14.06
C GLU A 303 3.06 -8.17 13.80
N GLN A 304 2.46 -8.46 12.65
CA GLN A 304 1.15 -7.95 12.28
C GLN A 304 0.35 -8.92 11.41
N VAL A 305 -0.97 -8.93 11.60
CA VAL A 305 -1.91 -9.67 10.74
C VAL A 305 -3.03 -8.72 10.33
N THR A 306 -3.33 -8.64 9.04
CA THR A 306 -4.45 -7.84 8.52
C THR A 306 -5.75 -8.60 8.71
N LEU A 307 -6.71 -8.00 9.42
CA LEU A 307 -8.05 -8.57 9.63
C LEU A 307 -9.08 -7.74 8.83
N PRO A 308 -9.82 -8.36 7.89
CA PRO A 308 -10.86 -7.69 7.11
C PRO A 308 -12.04 -7.23 7.95
N ALA A 309 -12.68 -6.12 7.53
CA ALA A 309 -13.96 -5.69 8.08
C ALA A 309 -15.06 -6.77 7.95
N GLY A 310 -15.97 -6.81 8.91
CA GLY A 310 -17.07 -7.77 9.01
C GLY A 310 -16.71 -9.09 9.70
N MET A 311 -15.41 -9.36 9.93
CA MET A 311 -14.98 -10.58 10.60
C MET A 311 -15.28 -10.54 12.11
N ILE A 312 -15.67 -11.69 12.67
CA ILE A 312 -15.99 -11.86 14.10
C ILE A 312 -15.02 -12.87 14.72
N TYR A 313 -14.43 -12.50 15.85
CA TYR A 313 -13.47 -13.33 16.59
C TYR A 313 -13.93 -13.52 18.04
N GLY A 314 -13.64 -14.69 18.63
CA GLY A 314 -13.88 -14.91 20.06
C GLY A 314 -12.76 -14.27 20.89
N VAL A 315 -13.11 -13.71 22.04
CA VAL A 315 -12.16 -13.05 22.96
C VAL A 315 -12.02 -13.89 24.22
N GLN A 316 -10.79 -14.31 24.53
CA GLN A 316 -10.46 -14.98 25.79
C GLN A 316 -10.29 -13.97 26.92
N SER A 317 -9.59 -12.88 26.65
CA SER A 317 -9.40 -11.76 27.58
C SER A 317 -9.06 -10.50 26.82
N TYR A 318 -9.35 -9.34 27.40
CA TYR A 318 -8.91 -8.06 26.85
C TYR A 318 -8.58 -7.08 27.98
N THR A 319 -7.77 -6.09 27.66
CA THR A 319 -7.47 -4.93 28.51
C THR A 319 -7.12 -3.73 27.63
N THR A 320 -7.01 -2.55 28.22
CA THR A 320 -6.58 -1.34 27.51
C THR A 320 -5.16 -0.99 27.93
N GLU A 321 -4.27 -0.79 26.96
CA GLU A 321 -2.85 -0.50 27.18
C GLU A 321 -2.40 0.47 26.07
N ASP A 322 -1.76 1.59 26.45
CA ASP A 322 -1.24 2.60 25.53
C ASP A 322 -2.23 3.09 24.45
N GLY A 323 -3.48 3.32 24.85
CA GLY A 323 -4.56 3.77 23.95
C GLY A 323 -5.01 2.73 22.92
N HIS A 324 -4.54 1.49 23.05
CA HIS A 324 -4.92 0.34 22.24
C HIS A 324 -5.73 -0.66 23.06
N LEU A 325 -6.58 -1.41 22.36
CA LEU A 325 -7.25 -2.57 22.93
C LEU A 325 -6.30 -3.77 22.80
N LYS A 326 -5.73 -4.23 23.91
CA LYS A 326 -4.98 -5.49 23.96
C LYS A 326 -5.94 -6.64 24.11
N VAL A 327 -5.87 -7.61 23.21
CA VAL A 327 -6.81 -8.73 23.15
C VAL A 327 -6.04 -10.04 23.05
N ALA A 328 -6.44 -11.03 23.82
CA ALA A 328 -6.15 -12.43 23.58
C ALA A 328 -7.40 -13.05 22.93
N LEU A 329 -7.26 -13.46 21.67
CA LEU A 329 -8.32 -14.11 20.91
C LEU A 329 -8.34 -15.61 21.20
N THR A 330 -9.50 -16.23 21.01
CA THR A 330 -9.64 -17.70 20.96
C THR A 330 -8.98 -18.30 19.72
N GLU A 331 -8.74 -17.45 18.71
CA GLU A 331 -8.13 -17.78 17.42
C GLU A 331 -6.62 -17.58 17.44
N ASN A 332 -5.90 -18.60 17.00
CA ASN A 332 -4.46 -18.60 16.86
C ASN A 332 -4.06 -18.39 15.40
N PHE A 333 -3.35 -17.29 15.12
CA PHE A 333 -2.85 -16.98 13.78
C PHE A 333 -1.46 -17.60 13.58
N PRO A 334 -1.25 -18.49 12.60
CA PRO A 334 0.07 -19.10 12.35
C PRO A 334 1.18 -18.05 12.21
N GLY A 335 2.30 -18.24 12.91
CA GLY A 335 3.44 -17.30 12.93
C GLY A 335 3.26 -16.09 13.86
N PHE A 336 2.02 -15.63 14.08
CA PHE A 336 1.73 -14.48 14.95
C PHE A 336 1.35 -14.93 16.38
N GLY A 337 0.44 -15.88 16.55
CA GLY A 337 -0.14 -16.25 17.85
C GLY A 337 -1.58 -15.73 18.01
N ASN A 338 -2.08 -15.64 19.24
CA ASN A 338 -3.47 -15.22 19.52
C ASN A 338 -3.61 -13.89 20.28
N THR A 339 -2.50 -13.31 20.74
CA THR A 339 -2.51 -12.09 21.57
C THR A 339 -1.84 -10.92 20.84
N GLY A 340 -2.49 -9.76 20.88
CA GLY A 340 -2.04 -8.54 20.19
C GLY A 340 -2.89 -7.31 20.54
N TYR A 341 -2.76 -6.26 19.72
CA TYR A 341 -3.33 -4.94 19.94
C TYR A 341 -4.15 -4.48 18.73
N PHE A 342 -5.32 -3.88 18.99
CA PHE A 342 -6.14 -3.17 18.02
C PHE A 342 -6.23 -1.69 18.34
N PHE A 343 -6.46 -0.87 17.32
CA PHE A 343 -6.95 0.48 17.55
C PHE A 343 -8.45 0.41 17.89
N PRO A 344 -8.92 0.94 19.04
CA PRO A 344 -10.29 0.71 19.52
C PRO A 344 -11.38 1.08 18.52
N ASN A 345 -11.18 2.14 17.72
CA ASN A 345 -12.18 2.62 16.75
C ASN A 345 -12.38 1.70 15.54
N PHE A 346 -11.58 0.63 15.40
CA PHE A 346 -11.66 -0.30 14.28
C PHE A 346 -12.36 -1.61 14.66
N VAL A 347 -12.66 -1.79 15.94
CA VAL A 347 -13.18 -3.04 16.49
C VAL A 347 -14.32 -2.77 17.47
N GLN A 348 -15.24 -3.71 17.59
CA GLN A 348 -16.37 -3.62 18.51
C GLN A 348 -16.40 -4.87 19.38
N LEU A 349 -16.49 -4.72 20.69
CA LEU A 349 -16.76 -5.86 21.58
C LEU A 349 -18.26 -6.06 21.71
N ASN A 350 -18.68 -7.32 21.73
CA ASN A 350 -20.07 -7.68 21.96
C ASN A 350 -20.14 -8.77 23.04
N ARG A 351 -21.17 -8.72 23.88
CA ARG A 351 -21.52 -9.78 24.82
C ARG A 351 -23.00 -10.09 24.59
N ALA A 352 -23.31 -11.33 24.21
CA ALA A 352 -24.64 -11.69 23.72
C ALA A 352 -25.10 -10.73 22.59
N THR A 353 -26.31 -10.18 22.69
CA THR A 353 -26.85 -9.18 21.74
C THR A 353 -26.47 -7.73 22.07
N ALA A 354 -25.78 -7.50 23.19
CA ALA A 354 -25.37 -6.17 23.61
C ALA A 354 -23.97 -5.86 23.08
N SER A 355 -23.90 -4.91 22.16
CA SER A 355 -22.65 -4.28 21.78
C SER A 355 -22.22 -3.30 22.86
N TYR A 356 -20.95 -3.31 23.23
CA TYR A 356 -20.36 -2.29 24.10
C TYR A 356 -19.01 -1.87 23.54
N SER A 357 -18.75 -0.57 23.56
CA SER A 357 -17.41 -0.10 23.24
C SER A 357 -16.48 -0.50 24.39
N PRO A 358 -15.28 -1.04 24.13
CA PRO A 358 -14.28 -1.30 25.17
C PRO A 358 -13.76 -0.01 25.83
N THR A 359 -14.08 1.14 25.28
CA THR A 359 -14.04 2.40 26.02
C THR A 359 -15.11 2.29 27.12
N PRO A 360 -14.76 2.36 28.41
CA PRO A 360 -15.74 2.74 29.42
C PRO A 360 -16.45 3.97 28.87
N SER A 361 -17.77 4.09 29.05
CA SER A 361 -18.47 5.34 28.77
C SER A 361 -17.64 6.43 29.43
N LEU A 362 -16.89 7.14 28.61
CA LEU A 362 -16.01 8.25 28.88
C LEU A 362 -15.85 8.87 27.51
N THR A 363 -16.90 9.55 27.08
CA THR A 363 -16.98 10.16 25.76
C THR A 363 -16.57 11.62 25.84
N TYR A 364 -16.27 12.19 24.69
CA TYR A 364 -16.21 13.63 24.49
C TYR A 364 -17.18 13.99 23.38
N GLU A 365 -18.11 14.89 23.71
CA GLU A 365 -19.18 15.40 22.84
C GLU A 365 -19.02 16.91 22.60
N GLY A 366 -17.86 17.46 22.95
CA GLY A 366 -17.52 18.85 22.69
C GLY A 366 -16.96 19.07 21.28
N PRO A 367 -16.74 20.33 20.90
CA PRO A 367 -16.22 20.68 19.59
C PRO A 367 -14.77 20.16 19.39
N PRO A 368 -14.42 19.58 18.24
CA PRO A 368 -13.03 19.19 17.92
C PRO A 368 -12.14 20.38 17.54
N GLU A 369 -12.75 21.56 17.33
CA GLU A 369 -12.09 22.81 17.00
C GLU A 369 -12.83 23.99 17.63
N VAL A 370 -12.10 24.95 18.22
CA VAL A 370 -12.64 26.07 19.02
C VAL A 370 -11.93 27.36 18.67
N LEU A 371 -12.55 28.52 18.89
CA LEU A 371 -11.92 29.82 18.64
C LEU A 371 -11.10 30.29 19.85
N ILE A 372 -10.00 31.00 19.59
CA ILE A 372 -9.25 31.69 20.65
C ILE A 372 -10.15 32.67 21.41
N ASN A 373 -9.90 32.83 22.71
CA ASN A 373 -10.55 33.79 23.60
C ASN A 373 -12.11 33.74 23.60
N THR A 374 -12.68 32.59 23.22
CA THR A 374 -14.13 32.39 23.10
C THR A 374 -14.58 31.37 24.14
N PRO A 375 -15.66 31.63 24.91
CA PRO A 375 -16.18 30.66 25.87
C PRO A 375 -16.41 29.30 25.22
N VAL A 376 -15.88 28.24 25.83
CA VAL A 376 -16.07 26.86 25.35
C VAL A 376 -16.57 25.97 26.48
N VAL A 377 -17.53 25.11 26.13
CA VAL A 377 -18.02 24.03 26.98
C VAL A 377 -17.50 22.71 26.43
N LEU A 378 -16.63 22.06 27.20
CA LEU A 378 -16.19 20.69 26.95
C LEU A 378 -17.12 19.77 27.72
N LYS A 379 -17.65 18.73 27.09
CA LYS A 379 -18.61 17.85 27.74
C LYS A 379 -18.51 16.44 27.21
N GLY A 380 -19.08 15.50 27.95
CA GLY A 380 -19.28 14.15 27.50
C GLY A 380 -19.98 13.30 28.56
N GLN A 381 -20.05 12.00 28.29
CA GLN A 381 -20.69 11.02 29.15
C GLN A 381 -19.64 10.21 29.88
N PHE A 382 -20.01 9.66 31.04
CA PHE A 382 -19.24 8.63 31.71
C PHE A 382 -20.12 7.58 32.43
N ASP A 383 -19.58 6.38 32.73
CA ASP A 383 -20.27 5.39 33.55
C ASP A 383 -20.30 5.80 35.04
N GLY A 384 -21.43 6.35 35.48
CA GLY A 384 -21.65 6.72 36.89
C GLY A 384 -21.74 5.55 37.87
N GLN A 385 -21.83 4.29 37.41
CA GLN A 385 -21.81 3.10 38.27
C GLN A 385 -20.39 2.55 38.49
N GLN A 386 -19.48 2.77 37.54
CA GLN A 386 -18.10 2.24 37.60
C GLN A 386 -17.06 3.27 38.04
N ALA A 387 -17.33 4.57 37.85
CA ALA A 387 -16.40 5.65 38.19
C ALA A 387 -17.01 6.65 39.19
N ILE A 388 -16.22 7.04 40.20
CA ILE A 388 -16.64 8.05 41.20
C ILE A 388 -16.07 9.45 40.92
N ALA A 389 -15.01 9.56 40.11
CA ALA A 389 -14.36 10.82 39.78
C ALA A 389 -13.97 10.89 38.30
N VAL A 390 -14.02 12.10 37.73
CA VAL A 390 -13.57 12.43 36.38
C VAL A 390 -12.54 13.55 36.49
N SER A 391 -11.41 13.42 35.78
CA SER A 391 -10.40 14.47 35.69
C SER A 391 -10.10 14.79 34.23
N LEU A 392 -9.87 16.07 33.94
CA LEU A 392 -9.46 16.55 32.62
C LEU A 392 -8.22 17.43 32.80
N VAL A 393 -7.12 17.07 32.14
CA VAL A 393 -5.87 17.83 32.24
C VAL A 393 -5.44 18.23 30.84
N ALA A 394 -5.35 19.54 30.57
CA ALA A 394 -4.81 20.03 29.32
C ALA A 394 -3.29 19.84 29.30
N GLU A 395 -2.82 19.17 28.26
CA GLU A 395 -1.40 18.97 27.96
C GLU A 395 -0.58 18.34 29.11
N ASP A 396 -1.24 17.55 29.96
CA ASP A 396 -0.72 16.99 31.23
C ASP A 396 -0.11 18.03 32.19
N ARG A 397 -0.42 19.32 31.99
CA ARG A 397 0.16 20.43 32.77
C ARG A 397 -0.90 21.24 33.50
N TYR A 398 -2.04 21.48 32.86
CA TYR A 398 -3.07 22.39 33.35
C TYR A 398 -4.34 21.61 33.69
N PRO A 399 -4.56 21.23 34.97
CA PRO A 399 -5.80 20.58 35.38
C PRO A 399 -6.97 21.54 35.19
N LEU A 400 -8.05 21.03 34.58
CA LEU A 400 -9.28 21.77 34.35
C LEU A 400 -10.34 21.35 35.38
N GLU A 401 -11.17 22.30 35.80
CA GLU A 401 -12.24 22.03 36.76
C GLU A 401 -13.40 21.27 36.10
N VAL A 402 -13.61 20.02 36.53
CA VAL A 402 -14.65 19.15 36.00
C VAL A 402 -15.87 19.15 36.92
N VAL A 403 -17.04 19.46 36.37
CA VAL A 403 -18.33 19.32 37.02
C VAL A 403 -18.99 18.04 36.53
N ILE A 404 -19.36 17.16 37.46
CA ILE A 404 -20.01 15.87 37.15
C ILE A 404 -21.47 15.85 37.61
N ASN A 405 -22.35 15.26 36.81
CA ASN A 405 -23.69 14.87 37.20
C ASN A 405 -23.81 13.34 37.17
N ARG A 406 -23.78 12.72 38.35
CA ARG A 406 -23.78 11.25 38.48
C ARG A 406 -25.09 10.59 38.07
N GLN A 407 -26.23 11.25 38.25
CA GLN A 407 -27.53 10.69 37.85
C GLN A 407 -27.70 10.68 36.33
N ALA A 408 -27.17 11.72 35.66
CA ALA A 408 -27.19 11.82 34.20
C ALA A 408 -26.00 11.12 33.52
N GLY A 409 -24.96 10.74 34.27
CA GLY A 409 -23.74 10.19 33.72
C GLY A 409 -22.94 11.20 32.88
N THR A 410 -23.01 12.50 33.19
CA THR A 410 -22.36 13.54 32.37
C THR A 410 -21.22 14.24 33.10
N TRP A 411 -20.20 14.64 32.36
CA TRP A 411 -19.15 15.54 32.83
C TRP A 411 -19.09 16.79 31.94
N THR A 412 -18.72 17.92 32.54
CA THR A 412 -18.59 19.21 31.86
C THR A 412 -17.40 19.99 32.39
N VAL A 413 -16.75 20.77 31.52
CA VAL A 413 -15.77 21.80 31.86
C VAL A 413 -16.17 23.07 31.12
N ASN A 414 -16.35 24.15 31.86
CA ASN A 414 -16.66 25.46 31.31
C ASN A 414 -15.39 26.32 31.32
N LEU A 415 -14.88 26.67 30.15
CA LEU A 415 -13.77 27.61 30.01
C LEU A 415 -14.34 28.96 29.58
N GLU A 416 -14.65 29.83 30.54
CA GLU A 416 -15.29 31.13 30.27
C GLU A 416 -14.45 32.05 29.38
N ALA A 417 -13.13 32.02 29.55
CA ALA A 417 -12.19 32.78 28.71
C ALA A 417 -11.78 32.03 27.43
N GLY A 418 -12.18 30.77 27.26
CA GLY A 418 -11.70 29.93 26.16
C GLY A 418 -10.23 29.57 26.24
N PHE A 419 -9.68 29.13 25.11
CA PHE A 419 -8.24 28.92 24.94
C PHE A 419 -7.57 30.22 24.49
N SER A 420 -6.47 30.60 25.13
CA SER A 420 -5.82 31.90 24.89
C SER A 420 -4.82 31.91 23.74
N GLU A 421 -4.41 30.73 23.26
CA GLU A 421 -3.39 30.58 22.22
C GLU A 421 -3.86 29.61 21.13
N PRO A 422 -3.59 29.92 19.85
CA PRO A 422 -3.97 29.06 18.74
C PRO A 422 -3.10 27.79 18.66
N GLY A 423 -3.54 26.85 17.85
CA GLY A 423 -2.86 25.60 17.53
C GLY A 423 -3.52 24.36 18.12
N TYR A 424 -2.94 23.21 17.83
CA TYR A 424 -3.38 21.94 18.35
C TYR A 424 -3.16 21.84 19.87
N ARG A 425 -4.16 21.35 20.59
CA ARG A 425 -4.15 21.09 22.02
C ARG A 425 -4.67 19.69 22.25
N TRP A 426 -4.21 19.05 23.32
CA TRP A 426 -4.72 17.75 23.72
C TRP A 426 -5.07 17.77 25.20
N LEU A 427 -6.16 17.09 25.55
CA LEU A 427 -6.67 17.02 26.90
C LEU A 427 -6.72 15.55 27.32
N ARG A 428 -6.13 15.24 28.47
CA ARG A 428 -6.19 13.92 29.06
C ARG A 428 -7.39 13.83 29.99
N LEU A 429 -8.42 13.14 29.51
CA LEU A 429 -9.61 12.80 30.26
C LEU A 429 -9.40 11.43 30.95
N LYS A 430 -9.72 11.33 32.24
CA LYS A 430 -9.64 10.08 33.00
C LYS A 430 -10.85 9.92 33.93
N THR A 431 -11.23 8.68 34.19
CA THR A 431 -12.13 8.32 35.29
C THR A 431 -11.43 7.41 36.28
N THR A 432 -11.80 7.48 37.56
CA THR A 432 -11.31 6.57 38.60
C THR A 432 -12.43 5.99 39.45
N ASP A 433 -12.21 4.79 39.99
CA ASP A 433 -13.11 4.11 40.92
C ASP A 433 -12.95 4.61 42.37
N ASP A 434 -13.70 4.01 43.29
CA ASP A 434 -13.76 4.35 44.72
C ASP A 434 -12.45 4.07 45.48
N GLN A 435 -11.55 3.29 44.89
CA GLN A 435 -10.21 3.01 45.40
C GLN A 435 -9.14 3.89 44.74
N GLY A 436 -9.54 4.81 43.84
CA GLY A 436 -8.63 5.68 43.10
C GLY A 436 -7.90 4.98 41.96
N GLN A 437 -8.34 3.80 41.54
CA GLN A 437 -7.78 3.11 40.38
C GLN A 437 -8.36 3.68 39.08
N LEU A 438 -7.54 3.69 38.02
CA LEU A 438 -7.94 4.19 36.71
C LEU A 438 -8.98 3.26 36.08
N VAL A 439 -10.19 3.77 35.84
CA VAL A 439 -11.29 3.04 35.19
C VAL A 439 -11.25 3.26 33.68
N ALA A 440 -11.01 4.49 33.23
CA ALA A 440 -10.94 4.86 31.81
C ALA A 440 -9.97 6.02 31.56
N SER A 441 -9.41 6.10 30.35
CA SER A 441 -8.70 7.29 29.89
C SER A 441 -8.89 7.52 28.39
N GLN A 442 -9.04 8.79 28.01
CA GLN A 442 -9.10 9.25 26.63
C GLN A 442 -8.20 10.47 26.45
N ILE A 443 -7.57 10.59 25.28
CA ILE A 443 -6.99 11.85 24.82
C ILE A 443 -7.98 12.53 23.87
N ILE A 444 -8.39 13.75 24.22
CA ILE A 444 -9.21 14.61 23.36
C ILE A 444 -8.28 15.55 22.62
N ASN A 445 -8.39 15.60 21.32
CA ASN A 445 -7.63 16.53 20.49
C ASN A 445 -8.52 17.69 20.10
N ILE A 446 -8.05 18.91 20.32
CA ILE A 446 -8.76 20.15 20.03
C ILE A 446 -7.85 21.06 19.22
N THR A 447 -8.32 21.52 18.07
CA THR A 447 -7.65 22.61 17.34
C THR A 447 -8.18 23.94 17.86
N VAL A 448 -7.30 24.82 18.32
CA VAL A 448 -7.68 26.19 18.69
C VAL A 448 -7.36 27.11 17.51
N SER A 449 -8.37 27.71 16.92
CA SER A 449 -8.29 28.49 15.68
C SER A 449 -8.51 29.98 15.92
N GLU A 450 -7.84 30.82 15.14
CA GLU A 450 -7.95 32.29 15.28
C GLU A 450 -9.17 32.87 14.53
N ASN A 451 -9.74 32.15 13.55
CA ASN A 451 -10.79 32.67 12.66
C ASN A 451 -11.90 31.64 12.35
N ALA A 452 -13.13 32.13 12.14
CA ALA A 452 -14.34 31.33 11.94
C ALA A 452 -14.41 30.50 10.64
N MET A 453 -13.54 30.74 9.64
CA MET A 453 -13.64 30.12 8.31
C MET A 453 -13.33 28.61 8.24
N THR A 454 -12.94 28.00 9.36
CA THR A 454 -12.69 26.54 9.46
C THR A 454 -13.53 25.86 10.53
N VAL A 455 -14.26 26.63 11.35
CA VAL A 455 -14.92 26.18 12.57
C VAL A 455 -16.41 25.89 12.31
N GLY A 456 -16.85 24.66 12.55
CA GLY A 456 -18.28 24.33 12.79
C GLY A 456 -19.14 23.95 11.58
N GLU A 457 -18.62 23.97 10.35
CA GLU A 457 -19.39 23.52 9.17
C GLU A 457 -19.16 22.04 8.89
N SER A 458 -20.18 21.21 9.16
CA SER A 458 -20.21 19.79 8.81
C SER A 458 -20.06 19.61 7.29
N LEU A 459 -19.37 18.56 6.85
CA LEU A 459 -19.42 18.17 5.44
C LEU A 459 -20.87 17.86 5.05
N GLN A 460 -21.28 18.33 3.88
CA GLN A 460 -22.62 18.12 3.33
C GLN A 460 -22.50 17.48 1.95
N LEU A 461 -23.29 16.43 1.73
CA LEU A 461 -23.43 15.77 0.44
C LEU A 461 -24.79 16.14 -0.14
N ASP A 462 -24.82 16.77 -1.31
CA ASP A 462 -26.03 16.93 -2.09
C ASP A 462 -26.13 15.85 -3.16
N VAL A 463 -27.31 15.26 -3.29
CA VAL A 463 -27.65 14.36 -4.40
C VAL A 463 -28.20 15.21 -5.53
N ILE A 464 -27.48 15.29 -6.65
CA ILE A 464 -27.81 16.16 -7.78
C ILE A 464 -28.58 15.43 -8.88
N GLU A 465 -28.49 14.10 -8.92
CA GLU A 465 -29.26 13.21 -9.80
C GLU A 465 -29.72 11.97 -9.03
N ASP A 466 -30.84 11.36 -9.44
CA ASP A 466 -31.33 10.12 -8.85
C ASP A 466 -30.21 9.07 -8.89
N THR A 467 -29.93 8.46 -7.74
CA THR A 467 -28.79 7.56 -7.61
C THR A 467 -29.03 6.47 -6.58
N LEU A 468 -28.09 5.54 -6.47
CA LEU A 468 -28.12 4.46 -5.50
C LEU A 468 -27.09 4.72 -4.40
N PHE A 469 -27.53 4.64 -3.15
CA PHE A 469 -26.65 4.47 -2.01
C PHE A 469 -26.47 2.97 -1.75
N LYS A 470 -25.23 2.50 -1.78
CA LYS A 470 -24.92 1.05 -1.81
C LYS A 470 -24.03 0.66 -0.64
N VAL A 471 -24.07 -0.60 -0.21
CA VAL A 471 -23.10 -1.16 0.76
C VAL A 471 -21.70 -1.41 0.15
N SER A 472 -21.58 -1.39 -1.18
CA SER A 472 -20.35 -1.68 -1.92
C SER A 472 -20.34 -0.93 -3.27
N PRO A 473 -19.17 -0.55 -3.83
CA PRO A 473 -19.07 0.18 -5.09
C PRO A 473 -19.26 -0.70 -6.34
N ILE A 474 -19.58 -1.99 -6.20
CA ILE A 474 -19.82 -2.90 -7.34
C ILE A 474 -21.09 -2.55 -8.13
N ASP A 475 -21.27 -3.22 -9.28
CA ASP A 475 -22.47 -3.10 -10.12
C ASP A 475 -23.76 -3.36 -9.31
N SER A 476 -24.73 -2.45 -9.43
CA SER A 476 -26.02 -2.52 -8.74
C SER A 476 -26.84 -3.76 -9.08
N ASN A 477 -26.62 -4.36 -10.25
CA ASN A 477 -27.29 -5.61 -10.65
C ASN A 477 -26.84 -6.83 -9.82
N LEU A 478 -25.72 -6.71 -9.11
CA LEU A 478 -25.19 -7.76 -8.22
C LEU A 478 -25.61 -7.56 -6.76
N LEU A 479 -26.33 -6.48 -6.44
CA LEU A 479 -26.74 -6.13 -5.08
C LEU A 479 -28.22 -6.45 -4.85
N GLY A 480 -28.51 -7.11 -3.72
CA GLY A 480 -29.89 -7.36 -3.29
C GLY A 480 -30.60 -6.08 -2.83
N SER A 481 -31.92 -6.16 -2.64
CA SER A 481 -32.75 -5.02 -2.21
C SER A 481 -32.39 -4.43 -0.84
N GLU A 482 -31.68 -5.19 0.01
CA GLU A 482 -31.18 -4.69 1.31
C GLU A 482 -29.77 -4.09 1.24
N GLN A 483 -29.12 -4.20 0.08
CA GLN A 483 -27.73 -3.79 -0.14
C GLN A 483 -27.60 -2.53 -1.00
N GLN A 484 -28.74 -2.00 -1.46
CA GLN A 484 -28.84 -0.73 -2.16
C GLN A 484 -30.16 -0.04 -1.86
N VAL A 485 -30.16 1.29 -1.91
CA VAL A 485 -31.37 2.11 -1.80
C VAL A 485 -31.32 3.26 -2.79
N THR A 486 -32.43 3.49 -3.47
CA THR A 486 -32.59 4.67 -4.34
C THR A 486 -32.70 5.92 -3.49
N VAL A 487 -31.87 6.90 -3.83
CA VAL A 487 -31.88 8.23 -3.21
C VAL A 487 -32.20 9.23 -4.31
N PRO A 488 -33.43 9.78 -4.31
CA PRO A 488 -33.82 10.84 -5.24
C PRO A 488 -32.94 12.08 -5.19
N ALA A 489 -32.82 12.75 -6.34
CA ALA A 489 -32.19 14.05 -6.48
C ALA A 489 -32.83 15.10 -5.55
N GLY A 490 -32.01 16.04 -5.08
CA GLY A 490 -32.40 17.12 -4.17
C GLY A 490 -32.24 16.81 -2.68
N GLN A 491 -31.81 15.58 -2.31
CA GLN A 491 -31.52 15.25 -0.92
C GLN A 491 -30.15 15.75 -0.47
N THR A 492 -30.04 16.13 0.80
CA THR A 492 -28.77 16.54 1.42
C THR A 492 -28.50 15.73 2.69
N PHE A 493 -27.26 15.25 2.83
CA PHE A 493 -26.82 14.45 3.97
C PHE A 493 -25.63 15.09 4.66
N LYS A 494 -25.58 15.01 5.99
CA LYS A 494 -24.38 15.36 6.74
C LYS A 494 -23.39 14.20 6.73
N VAL A 495 -22.12 14.53 6.50
CA VAL A 495 -21.04 13.56 6.31
C VAL A 495 -20.01 13.73 7.43
N SER A 496 -19.68 12.64 8.11
CA SER A 496 -18.63 12.61 9.11
C SER A 496 -17.27 12.30 8.48
N LYS A 497 -17.23 11.41 7.47
CA LYS A 497 -16.01 11.02 6.75
C LYS A 497 -16.31 10.68 5.30
N TYR A 498 -15.31 10.84 4.43
CA TYR A 498 -15.43 10.45 3.04
C TYR A 498 -14.11 9.94 2.46
N GLY A 499 -14.19 9.29 1.32
CA GLY A 499 -13.08 9.00 0.44
C GLY A 499 -13.57 8.68 -0.97
N LEU A 500 -12.62 8.42 -1.87
CA LEU A 500 -12.91 8.04 -3.25
C LEU A 500 -12.38 6.62 -3.49
N VAL A 501 -13.19 5.79 -4.15
CA VAL A 501 -12.79 4.45 -4.60
C VAL A 501 -13.62 4.06 -5.82
N ASP A 502 -12.98 3.55 -6.87
CA ASP A 502 -13.63 3.02 -8.08
C ASP A 502 -14.75 3.92 -8.65
N GLY A 503 -14.52 5.23 -8.73
CA GLY A 503 -15.51 6.20 -9.23
C GLY A 503 -16.69 6.46 -8.30
N HIS A 504 -16.63 6.01 -7.06
CA HIS A 504 -17.64 6.20 -6.02
C HIS A 504 -17.11 7.01 -4.85
N LEU A 505 -17.96 7.87 -4.27
CA LEU A 505 -17.71 8.45 -2.97
C LEU A 505 -18.12 7.45 -1.90
N LYS A 506 -17.15 6.96 -1.12
CA LYS A 506 -17.42 6.20 0.10
C LYS A 506 -17.62 7.17 1.24
N LEU A 507 -18.70 7.03 1.98
CA LEU A 507 -19.12 8.01 2.99
C LEU A 507 -19.46 7.33 4.30
N LEU A 508 -19.18 8.03 5.39
CA LEU A 508 -19.82 7.83 6.68
C LEU A 508 -20.73 9.04 6.91
N LEU A 509 -22.04 8.81 6.89
CA LEU A 509 -23.08 9.79 7.15
C LEU A 509 -23.33 9.91 8.65
N GLU A 510 -23.72 11.10 9.12
CA GLU A 510 -24.13 11.28 10.52
C GLU A 510 -25.43 10.51 10.82
N ASN A 511 -26.37 10.53 9.87
CA ASN A 511 -27.61 9.77 9.93
C ASN A 511 -27.63 8.76 8.78
N GLY A 512 -27.90 7.49 9.12
CA GLY A 512 -27.94 6.43 8.14
C GLY A 512 -29.16 6.47 7.23
N ILE A 513 -29.01 5.91 6.03
CA ILE A 513 -30.10 5.73 5.06
C ILE A 513 -30.51 4.25 5.10
N PRO A 514 -31.69 3.89 5.65
CA PRO A 514 -32.15 2.51 5.64
C PRO A 514 -32.34 1.98 4.22
N PRO A 515 -32.09 0.67 3.96
CA PRO A 515 -31.59 -0.35 4.88
C PRO A 515 -30.06 -0.34 5.08
N ILE A 516 -29.32 0.51 4.35
CA ILE A 516 -27.84 0.51 4.27
C ILE A 516 -27.18 0.96 5.57
N GLY A 517 -27.77 1.93 6.26
CA GLY A 517 -27.21 2.53 7.47
C GLY A 517 -26.31 3.73 7.17
N SER A 518 -25.37 4.04 8.08
CA SER A 518 -24.56 5.26 8.02
C SER A 518 -23.34 5.15 7.11
N PHE A 519 -22.91 3.95 6.71
CA PHE A 519 -21.77 3.76 5.85
C PHE A 519 -22.18 3.20 4.49
N GLY A 520 -21.70 3.81 3.41
CA GLY A 520 -22.01 3.34 2.06
C GLY A 520 -21.38 4.17 0.96
N TYR A 521 -21.83 3.92 -0.27
CA TYR A 521 -21.21 4.42 -1.49
C TYR A 521 -22.25 5.10 -2.39
N PHE A 522 -21.94 6.30 -2.85
CA PHE A 522 -22.65 6.96 -3.94
C PHE A 522 -21.80 6.95 -5.20
N PHE A 523 -22.45 6.82 -6.36
CA PHE A 523 -21.76 7.10 -7.62
C PHE A 523 -21.40 8.59 -7.67
N ARG A 524 -20.10 8.88 -7.81
CA ARG A 524 -19.56 10.22 -7.61
C ARG A 524 -20.15 11.26 -8.57
N GLY A 525 -20.51 10.86 -9.79
CA GLY A 525 -21.11 11.76 -10.78
C GLY A 525 -22.48 12.31 -10.41
N HIS A 526 -23.23 11.63 -9.53
CA HIS A 526 -24.61 12.00 -9.17
C HIS A 526 -24.68 12.78 -7.85
N VAL A 527 -23.54 13.08 -7.23
CA VAL A 527 -23.48 13.74 -5.92
C VAL A 527 -22.44 14.84 -5.88
N ARG A 528 -22.64 15.81 -4.98
CA ARG A 528 -21.72 16.93 -4.75
C ARG A 528 -21.38 17.01 -3.27
N LEU A 529 -20.11 16.87 -2.93
CA LEU A 529 -19.63 17.02 -1.56
C LEU A 529 -19.14 18.46 -1.33
N ARG A 530 -19.60 19.09 -0.25
CA ARG A 530 -19.24 20.46 0.13
C ARG A 530 -18.81 20.54 1.59
N LYS A 531 -17.89 21.46 1.90
CA LYS A 531 -17.60 21.91 3.26
C LYS A 531 -17.94 23.39 3.33
N GLY A 532 -19.03 23.73 4.01
CA GLY A 532 -19.56 25.08 3.96
C GLY A 532 -20.08 25.48 2.58
N SER A 533 -19.64 26.65 2.12
CA SER A 533 -19.87 27.12 0.74
C SER A 533 -18.97 26.47 -0.30
N THR A 534 -17.91 25.76 0.10
CA THR A 534 -16.89 25.25 -0.82
C THR A 534 -17.24 23.85 -1.31
N THR A 535 -17.30 23.67 -2.63
CA THR A 535 -17.43 22.37 -3.27
C THR A 535 -16.07 21.68 -3.42
N LEU A 536 -16.03 20.39 -3.07
CA LEU A 536 -14.86 19.54 -3.27
C LEU A 536 -14.90 18.94 -4.67
N ALA A 537 -13.76 18.98 -5.36
CA ALA A 537 -13.54 18.44 -6.68
C ALA A 537 -12.82 17.08 -6.59
N PHE A 538 -13.12 16.12 -7.46
CA PHE A 538 -12.47 14.81 -7.43
C PHE A 538 -11.74 14.47 -8.72
N ASP A 539 -11.81 15.37 -9.70
CA ASP A 539 -11.02 15.34 -10.93
C ASP A 539 -10.52 16.75 -11.26
N MET A 540 -9.41 16.86 -11.98
CA MET A 540 -8.88 18.15 -12.44
C MET A 540 -9.81 18.85 -13.43
N GLU A 541 -10.64 18.11 -14.18
CA GLU A 541 -11.64 18.67 -15.08
C GLU A 541 -12.71 19.51 -14.35
N GLU A 542 -12.88 19.30 -13.04
CA GLU A 542 -13.83 20.06 -12.20
C GLU A 542 -13.23 21.31 -11.60
N VAL A 543 -11.90 21.46 -11.65
CA VAL A 543 -11.20 22.60 -11.07
C VAL A 543 -11.28 23.76 -12.06
N PRO A 544 -11.86 24.91 -11.68
CA PRO A 544 -12.00 26.04 -12.59
C PRO A 544 -10.62 26.50 -13.10
N ASP A 545 -10.44 26.53 -14.42
CA ASP A 545 -9.24 27.12 -15.00
C ASP A 545 -9.30 28.64 -14.86
N THR A 546 -8.20 29.23 -14.41
CA THR A 546 -8.09 30.68 -14.20
C THR A 546 -6.89 31.18 -14.96
N ASN A 547 -7.09 32.18 -15.83
CA ASN A 547 -6.04 32.70 -16.72
C ASN A 547 -4.84 33.40 -16.04
N ILE A 548 -4.71 33.33 -14.70
CA ILE A 548 -3.77 34.16 -13.92
C ILE A 548 -2.94 33.31 -12.92
N SER A 549 -3.42 32.14 -12.52
CA SER A 549 -2.77 31.27 -11.52
C SER A 549 -2.84 29.80 -11.92
N ALA A 550 -1.79 29.04 -11.61
CA ALA A 550 -1.85 27.59 -11.70
C ALA A 550 -2.83 27.06 -10.62
N GLN A 551 -3.36 25.86 -10.81
CA GLN A 551 -4.30 25.23 -9.90
C GLN A 551 -3.67 23.99 -9.26
N MET A 552 -3.96 23.76 -7.98
CA MET A 552 -3.57 22.57 -7.23
C MET A 552 -4.81 21.86 -6.72
N LEU A 553 -5.01 20.60 -7.09
CA LEU A 553 -6.02 19.70 -6.53
C LEU A 553 -5.39 18.73 -5.55
N VAL A 554 -6.02 18.53 -4.40
CA VAL A 554 -5.63 17.53 -3.41
C VAL A 554 -6.26 16.20 -3.78
N THR A 555 -5.46 15.24 -4.24
CA THR A 555 -5.91 13.91 -4.68
C THR A 555 -5.86 12.86 -3.57
N THR A 556 -5.29 13.21 -2.42
CA THR A 556 -5.27 12.40 -1.19
C THR A 556 -5.20 13.35 -0.01
N THR A 557 -6.03 13.13 1.02
CA THR A 557 -5.98 13.93 2.26
C THR A 557 -4.55 13.96 2.78
N THR A 558 -3.99 15.15 2.93
CA THR A 558 -2.57 15.37 3.17
C THR A 558 -2.37 16.61 4.04
N ARG A 559 -1.12 17.01 4.25
CA ARG A 559 -0.77 18.25 4.95
C ARG A 559 0.07 19.14 4.05
N ILE A 560 -0.21 20.44 4.11
CA ILE A 560 0.75 21.46 3.69
C ILE A 560 1.59 21.84 4.90
N LYS A 561 2.91 21.87 4.72
CA LYS A 561 3.88 22.00 5.82
C LYS A 561 4.78 23.21 5.61
N ALA A 562 5.23 23.86 6.67
CA ALA A 562 6.17 24.97 6.59
C ALA A 562 7.56 24.51 6.15
N GLN A 563 7.87 23.22 6.38
CA GLN A 563 9.10 22.56 5.96
C GLN A 563 8.82 21.16 5.42
N PRO A 564 9.62 20.63 4.49
CA PRO A 564 9.44 19.30 3.89
C PRO A 564 9.97 18.17 4.79
N ILE A 565 9.73 18.26 6.11
CA ILE A 565 10.06 17.22 7.10
C ILE A 565 8.78 16.51 7.55
N ASP A 566 8.91 15.49 8.39
CA ASP A 566 7.75 14.83 9.00
C ASP A 566 6.99 15.84 9.88
N SER A 567 5.67 15.92 9.68
CA SER A 567 4.79 16.79 10.48
C SER A 567 4.78 16.48 11.98
N ALA A 568 5.17 15.27 12.40
CA ALA A 568 5.37 14.96 13.83
C ALA A 568 6.46 15.81 14.48
N ASN A 569 7.37 16.37 13.68
CA ASN A 569 8.46 17.24 14.12
C ASN A 569 8.16 18.74 13.89
N LEU A 570 6.94 19.07 13.47
CA LEU A 570 6.51 20.45 13.22
C LEU A 570 5.56 20.90 14.32
N ALA A 571 5.68 22.17 14.72
CA ALA A 571 4.69 22.78 15.59
C ALA A 571 3.32 22.87 14.88
N PRO A 572 2.20 22.93 15.62
CA PRO A 572 0.86 22.88 15.02
C PRO A 572 0.53 24.02 14.05
N ASP A 573 1.15 25.19 14.21
CA ASP A 573 1.06 26.35 13.31
C ASP A 573 1.92 26.17 12.04
N GLN A 574 2.82 25.19 12.03
CA GLN A 574 3.73 24.90 10.93
C GLN A 574 3.16 23.87 9.94
N PHE A 575 1.91 23.46 10.07
CA PHE A 575 1.21 22.70 9.02
C PHE A 575 -0.30 22.94 9.06
N ALA A 576 -0.96 22.68 7.94
CA ALA A 576 -2.42 22.64 7.87
C ALA A 576 -2.88 21.39 7.12
N GLU A 577 -4.03 20.85 7.50
CA GLU A 577 -4.65 19.73 6.80
C GLU A 577 -5.27 20.19 5.49
N LEU A 578 -5.00 19.44 4.44
CA LEU A 578 -5.61 19.58 3.12
C LEU A 578 -6.46 18.35 2.88
N LEU A 579 -7.77 18.53 2.73
CA LEU A 579 -8.71 17.44 2.56
C LEU A 579 -8.74 16.97 1.10
N LEU A 580 -8.97 15.66 0.88
CA LEU A 580 -9.21 15.10 -0.44
C LEU A 580 -10.25 15.92 -1.21
N GLY A 581 -9.88 16.40 -2.38
CA GLY A 581 -10.73 17.16 -3.28
C GLY A 581 -10.82 18.66 -3.00
N GLN A 582 -10.08 19.18 -2.01
CA GLN A 582 -9.85 20.61 -1.95
C GLN A 582 -8.98 21.05 -3.14
N ASN A 583 -9.28 22.23 -3.68
CA ASN A 583 -8.47 22.87 -4.72
C ASN A 583 -8.03 24.26 -4.28
N PHE A 584 -6.87 24.69 -4.78
CA PHE A 584 -6.25 25.96 -4.45
C PHE A 584 -5.66 26.60 -5.70
N ALA A 585 -5.94 27.88 -5.89
CA ALA A 585 -5.18 28.72 -6.80
C ALA A 585 -3.77 28.93 -6.24
N ILE A 586 -2.74 28.72 -7.07
CA ILE A 586 -1.33 28.88 -6.71
C ILE A 586 -0.63 29.86 -7.65
N ARG A 587 0.12 30.80 -7.07
CA ARG A 587 0.94 31.79 -7.79
C ARG A 587 2.26 31.23 -8.26
N GLY A 588 2.74 30.17 -7.61
CA GLY A 588 4.01 29.55 -7.95
C GLY A 588 4.23 28.20 -7.27
N TYR A 589 5.18 27.45 -7.82
CA TYR A 589 5.55 26.14 -7.32
C TYR A 589 7.05 25.88 -7.51
N ALA A 590 7.63 24.93 -6.77
CA ALA A 590 8.96 24.38 -7.00
C ALA A 590 8.98 22.89 -6.63
N SER A 591 9.65 22.06 -7.44
CA SER A 591 9.92 20.66 -7.07
C SER A 591 11.12 20.63 -6.13
N PHE A 592 10.92 20.21 -4.88
CA PHE A 592 11.95 20.24 -3.85
C PHE A 592 11.78 19.09 -2.85
N GLN A 593 12.79 18.23 -2.71
CA GLN A 593 12.85 17.16 -1.70
C GLN A 593 11.58 16.29 -1.60
N GLY A 594 11.05 15.83 -2.72
CA GLY A 594 9.84 14.99 -2.76
C GLY A 594 8.57 15.77 -2.41
N HIS A 595 8.57 17.09 -2.55
CA HIS A 595 7.40 17.92 -2.30
C HIS A 595 7.28 18.98 -3.39
N PHE A 596 6.05 19.40 -3.67
CA PHE A 596 5.84 20.71 -4.27
C PHE A 596 5.89 21.75 -3.15
N ARG A 597 6.86 22.67 -3.22
CA ARG A 597 6.77 23.94 -2.49
C ARG A 597 5.81 24.81 -3.28
N VAL A 598 4.66 25.20 -2.72
CA VAL A 598 3.65 26.02 -3.38
C VAL A 598 3.52 27.40 -2.71
N THR A 599 3.21 28.43 -3.50
CA THR A 599 2.66 29.70 -3.01
C THR A 599 1.20 29.74 -3.40
N LEU A 600 0.32 29.64 -2.42
CA LEU A 600 -1.12 29.80 -2.57
C LEU A 600 -1.45 31.28 -2.85
N ASP A 601 -2.47 31.49 -3.67
CA ASP A 601 -2.99 32.84 -3.94
C ASP A 601 -3.63 33.46 -2.69
N GLN A 602 -4.31 32.61 -1.91
CA GLN A 602 -4.90 32.95 -0.62
C GLN A 602 -4.20 32.18 0.50
N SER A 603 -3.94 32.85 1.63
CA SER A 603 -3.38 32.20 2.82
C SER A 603 -4.37 31.22 3.43
N ILE A 604 -3.84 30.09 3.90
CA ILE A 604 -4.57 29.23 4.84
C ILE A 604 -4.45 29.89 6.23
N PRO A 605 -5.57 30.18 6.91
CA PRO A 605 -5.56 30.77 8.25
C PRO A 605 -4.70 29.96 9.23
N GLY A 606 -3.92 30.64 10.08
CA GLY A 606 -3.03 30.00 11.06
C GLY A 606 -1.75 29.35 10.50
N PHE A 607 -1.65 29.18 9.18
CA PHE A 607 -0.48 28.60 8.51
C PHE A 607 0.26 29.60 7.59
N GLY A 608 -0.51 30.38 6.81
CA GLY A 608 0.00 31.27 5.77
C GLY A 608 -0.22 30.72 4.37
N ASN A 609 0.43 31.33 3.37
CA ASN A 609 0.22 31.00 1.96
C ASN A 609 1.35 30.21 1.32
N VAL A 610 2.41 29.83 2.04
CA VAL A 610 3.53 29.09 1.44
C VAL A 610 3.87 27.86 2.26
N GLY A 611 3.96 26.72 1.57
CA GLY A 611 4.31 25.46 2.20
C GLY A 611 4.69 24.37 1.21
N TYR A 612 4.94 23.20 1.76
CA TYR A 612 5.40 22.00 1.07
C TYR A 612 4.31 20.93 1.17
N VAL A 613 3.85 20.44 0.02
CA VAL A 613 2.86 19.37 -0.08
C VAL A 613 3.50 18.17 -0.76
N TYR A 614 3.26 16.96 -0.23
CA TYR A 614 3.82 15.75 -0.82
C TYR A 614 3.32 15.56 -2.25
N TRP A 615 4.25 15.35 -3.19
CA TRP A 615 3.95 15.49 -4.62
C TRP A 615 2.96 14.47 -5.16
N GLN A 616 2.86 13.28 -4.55
CA GLN A 616 1.91 12.24 -4.98
C GLN A 616 0.49 12.47 -4.46
N HIS A 617 0.30 13.38 -3.52
CA HIS A 617 -1.02 13.68 -2.93
C HIS A 617 -1.71 14.87 -3.62
N VAL A 618 -1.09 15.46 -4.64
CA VAL A 618 -1.63 16.60 -5.35
C VAL A 618 -1.40 16.50 -6.85
N SER A 619 -2.30 17.09 -7.62
CA SER A 619 -2.16 17.31 -9.06
C SER A 619 -2.12 18.82 -9.32
N LEU A 620 -1.18 19.27 -10.15
CA LEU A 620 -1.03 20.69 -10.52
C LEU A 620 -1.32 20.87 -12.01
N LEU A 621 -1.97 21.99 -12.37
CA LEU A 621 -2.30 22.36 -13.74
C LEU A 621 -2.01 23.85 -13.98
N ARG A 622 -1.54 24.19 -15.18
CA ARG A 622 -1.44 25.58 -15.65
C ARG A 622 -1.77 25.62 -17.13
N ASP A 623 -2.67 26.50 -17.53
CA ASP A 623 -3.09 26.70 -18.92
C ASP A 623 -3.51 25.37 -19.59
N GLY A 624 -4.34 24.57 -18.89
CA GLY A 624 -4.76 23.24 -19.34
C GLY A 624 -3.66 22.16 -19.39
N LYS A 625 -2.43 22.44 -18.95
CA LYS A 625 -1.31 21.48 -18.95
C LYS A 625 -0.92 21.04 -17.55
N ALA A 626 -0.82 19.73 -17.36
CA ALA A 626 -0.36 19.14 -16.10
C ALA A 626 1.10 19.52 -15.81
N ILE A 627 1.37 19.92 -14.57
CA ILE A 627 2.72 20.20 -14.07
C ILE A 627 3.23 18.94 -13.38
N ALA A 628 4.15 18.23 -14.04
CA ALA A 628 4.80 17.06 -13.47
C ALA A 628 5.82 17.45 -12.39
N TYR A 629 5.94 16.63 -11.34
CA TYR A 629 7.04 16.75 -10.39
C TYR A 629 8.35 16.37 -11.08
N ASN A 630 9.32 17.28 -11.09
CA ASN A 630 10.62 17.05 -11.71
C ASN A 630 11.72 17.12 -10.63
N PRO A 631 12.31 15.97 -10.22
CA PRO A 631 13.35 15.95 -9.21
C PRO A 631 14.61 16.71 -9.64
N ASP A 632 14.84 16.94 -10.94
CA ASP A 632 15.97 17.68 -11.49
C ASP A 632 15.62 19.14 -11.85
N ALA A 633 14.47 19.64 -11.41
CA ALA A 633 14.11 21.04 -11.58
C ALA A 633 15.17 21.96 -10.92
N ILE A 634 15.40 23.12 -11.54
CA ILE A 634 16.29 24.12 -10.96
C ILE A 634 15.55 24.85 -9.86
N THR A 635 16.16 24.92 -8.69
CA THR A 635 15.66 25.68 -7.55
C THR A 635 16.70 26.68 -7.08
N MET A 636 16.22 27.78 -6.50
CA MET A 636 17.02 28.84 -5.92
C MET A 636 16.56 29.08 -4.49
N THR A 637 17.45 28.86 -3.52
CA THR A 637 17.19 29.09 -2.10
C THR A 637 17.90 30.35 -1.62
N MET A 638 17.18 31.25 -0.94
CA MET A 638 17.77 32.47 -0.37
C MET A 638 18.67 32.14 0.83
N ARG A 639 19.95 32.53 0.77
CA ARG A 639 20.92 32.41 1.88
C ARG A 639 21.07 33.68 2.70
N GLU A 640 20.75 34.81 2.09
CA GLU A 640 20.71 36.14 2.70
C GLU A 640 19.45 36.86 2.22
N THR A 641 18.94 37.81 3.00
CA THR A 641 17.84 38.67 2.54
C THR A 641 18.32 39.48 1.33
N THR A 642 17.66 39.30 0.19
CA THR A 642 18.04 39.95 -1.07
C THR A 642 16.79 40.40 -1.83
N VAL A 643 16.98 41.26 -2.83
CA VAL A 643 15.92 41.68 -3.75
C VAL A 643 16.11 41.05 -5.12
N LEU A 644 15.00 40.70 -5.77
CA LEU A 644 14.94 40.50 -7.21
C LEU A 644 14.72 41.85 -7.89
N LYS A 645 15.52 42.15 -8.92
CA LYS A 645 15.64 43.50 -9.50
C LYS A 645 15.19 43.53 -10.95
N LYS A 646 14.62 44.62 -11.45
CA LYS A 646 14.34 44.78 -12.89
C LYS A 646 15.60 45.03 -13.73
N ARG A 647 16.66 45.56 -13.10
CA ARG A 647 17.94 45.88 -13.75
C ARG A 647 19.12 45.45 -12.86
N PRO A 648 20.28 45.07 -13.44
CA PRO A 648 21.44 44.57 -12.69
C PRO A 648 22.28 45.69 -12.05
N VAL A 649 21.64 46.58 -11.29
CA VAL A 649 22.31 47.69 -10.59
C VAL A 649 22.22 47.53 -9.07
N ASP A 650 22.87 48.42 -8.33
CA ASP A 650 22.72 48.50 -6.88
C ASP A 650 21.25 48.74 -6.51
N SER A 651 20.76 48.05 -5.47
CA SER A 651 19.34 48.14 -5.06
C SER A 651 18.94 49.53 -4.57
N GLY A 652 19.89 50.35 -4.10
CA GLY A 652 19.65 51.74 -3.72
C GLY A 652 19.36 52.67 -4.91
N GLN A 653 19.64 52.23 -6.14
CA GLN A 653 19.39 52.99 -7.37
C GLN A 653 18.07 52.61 -8.06
N LEU A 654 17.32 51.66 -7.49
CA LEU A 654 16.07 51.16 -8.04
C LEU A 654 14.88 51.75 -7.30
N ALA A 655 13.84 52.13 -8.05
CA ALA A 655 12.54 52.45 -7.46
C ALA A 655 11.94 51.21 -6.79
N GLU A 656 11.01 51.40 -5.85
CA GLU A 656 10.34 50.28 -5.16
C GLU A 656 9.57 49.37 -6.12
N SER A 657 9.01 49.90 -7.22
CA SER A 657 8.37 49.08 -8.28
C SER A 657 9.36 48.26 -9.12
N GLU A 658 10.66 48.56 -9.04
CA GLU A 658 11.72 47.87 -9.78
C GLU A 658 12.42 46.80 -8.94
N LYS A 659 11.98 46.56 -7.70
CA LYS A 659 12.57 45.54 -6.82
C LYS A 659 11.51 44.86 -5.97
N VAL A 660 11.76 43.60 -5.63
CA VAL A 660 10.92 42.84 -4.70
C VAL A 660 11.80 42.04 -3.76
N THR A 661 11.54 42.13 -2.45
CA THR A 661 12.30 41.42 -1.43
C THR A 661 11.93 39.94 -1.44
N LEU A 662 12.95 39.07 -1.49
CA LEU A 662 12.78 37.63 -1.37
C LEU A 662 13.16 37.21 0.05
N PRO A 663 12.26 36.52 0.80
CA PRO A 663 12.53 36.15 2.19
C PRO A 663 13.70 35.18 2.34
N LEU A 664 14.49 35.35 3.40
CA LEU A 664 15.57 34.43 3.78
C LEU A 664 15.05 32.99 3.90
N GLY A 665 15.84 32.02 3.44
CA GLY A 665 15.50 30.58 3.48
C GLY A 665 14.45 30.15 2.47
N ARG A 666 13.78 31.07 1.78
CA ARG A 666 12.72 30.74 0.82
C ARG A 666 13.30 30.02 -0.40
N VAL A 667 12.63 28.94 -0.81
CA VAL A 667 12.90 28.22 -2.05
C VAL A 667 12.00 28.76 -3.17
N TYR A 668 12.58 29.00 -4.34
CA TYR A 668 11.87 29.35 -5.57
C TYR A 668 12.26 28.38 -6.68
N GLY A 669 11.30 28.02 -7.54
CA GLY A 669 11.59 27.30 -8.77
C GLY A 669 12.08 28.27 -9.83
N VAL A 670 13.06 27.84 -10.63
CA VAL A 670 13.66 28.62 -11.70
C VAL A 670 13.40 27.92 -13.03
N SER A 671 12.62 28.54 -13.90
CA SER A 671 12.32 28.01 -15.23
C SER A 671 13.48 28.24 -16.20
N SER A 672 14.17 29.37 -16.08
CA SER A 672 15.38 29.68 -16.84
C SER A 672 16.27 30.69 -16.12
N TYR A 673 17.56 30.71 -16.44
CA TYR A 673 18.49 31.73 -15.94
C TYR A 673 19.56 32.08 -16.97
N SER A 674 20.14 33.27 -16.85
CA SER A 674 21.33 33.72 -17.57
C SER A 674 22.18 34.59 -16.66
N THR A 675 23.48 34.68 -16.95
CA THR A 675 24.39 35.59 -16.23
C THR A 675 24.48 36.92 -16.96
N ASP A 676 24.49 38.01 -16.21
CA ASP A 676 24.68 39.36 -16.73
C ASP A 676 25.50 40.19 -15.73
N GLN A 677 26.73 40.52 -16.12
CA GLN A 677 27.71 41.21 -15.29
C GLN A 677 27.93 40.50 -13.93
N SER A 678 27.58 41.15 -12.82
CA SER A 678 27.68 40.61 -11.46
C SER A 678 26.40 39.92 -10.95
N HIS A 679 25.37 39.82 -11.78
CA HIS A 679 24.05 39.30 -11.40
C HIS A 679 23.63 38.11 -12.25
N VAL A 680 22.66 37.36 -11.74
CA VAL A 680 21.99 36.29 -12.49
C VAL A 680 20.57 36.77 -12.79
N ARG A 681 20.22 36.83 -14.07
CA ARG A 681 18.83 37.00 -14.48
C ARG A 681 18.12 35.66 -14.36
N VAL A 682 17.03 35.61 -13.62
CA VAL A 682 16.20 34.41 -13.42
C VAL A 682 14.78 34.68 -13.90
N ALA A 683 14.16 33.66 -14.49
CA ALA A 683 12.71 33.56 -14.63
C ALA A 683 12.23 32.50 -13.64
N LEU A 684 11.32 32.90 -12.74
CA LEU A 684 10.76 32.04 -11.71
C LEU A 684 9.55 31.28 -12.26
N THR A 685 9.23 30.16 -11.62
CA THR A 685 7.94 29.47 -11.77
C THR A 685 6.82 30.13 -10.95
N GLU A 686 7.12 31.25 -10.29
CA GLU A 686 6.25 32.01 -9.40
C GLU A 686 6.04 33.43 -9.92
N GLU A 687 4.78 33.87 -10.01
CA GLU A 687 4.44 35.26 -10.30
C GLU A 687 4.48 36.09 -9.02
N LEU A 688 5.40 37.06 -8.97
CA LEU A 688 5.54 37.96 -7.82
C LEU A 688 4.60 39.16 -7.97
N PRO A 689 3.76 39.48 -6.97
CA PRO A 689 2.81 40.58 -7.04
C PRO A 689 3.46 41.90 -7.44
N ASN A 690 2.86 42.59 -8.41
CA ASN A 690 3.32 43.90 -8.94
C ASN A 690 4.74 43.92 -9.52
N PHE A 691 5.38 42.76 -9.68
CA PHE A 691 6.74 42.63 -10.23
C PHE A 691 6.79 41.68 -11.42
N GLY A 692 6.02 40.59 -11.42
CA GLY A 692 6.10 39.50 -12.39
C GLY A 692 7.14 38.45 -12.01
N ASN A 693 7.46 37.53 -12.92
CA ASN A 693 8.31 36.36 -12.62
C ASN A 693 9.80 36.50 -12.98
N THR A 694 10.22 37.57 -13.66
CA THR A 694 11.59 37.68 -14.22
C THR A 694 12.35 38.88 -13.66
N GLY A 695 13.58 38.66 -13.22
CA GLY A 695 14.47 39.73 -12.72
C GLY A 695 15.91 39.28 -12.46
N TYR A 696 16.73 40.17 -11.90
CA TYR A 696 18.15 39.99 -11.62
C TYR A 696 18.37 39.80 -10.11
N ILE A 697 19.16 38.79 -9.75
CA ILE A 697 19.53 38.49 -8.37
C ILE A 697 21.04 38.44 -8.22
N PHE A 698 21.54 38.77 -7.02
CA PHE A 698 22.95 38.68 -6.72
C PHE A 698 23.31 37.23 -6.38
N PRO A 699 24.15 36.54 -7.17
CA PRO A 699 24.37 35.10 -7.05
C PRO A 699 24.93 34.67 -5.69
N LYS A 700 25.72 35.53 -5.02
CA LYS A 700 26.30 35.21 -3.71
C LYS A 700 25.26 35.04 -2.60
N PHE A 701 24.08 35.65 -2.74
CA PHE A 701 23.02 35.61 -1.73
C PHE A 701 22.07 34.42 -1.91
N VAL A 702 22.31 33.59 -2.92
CA VAL A 702 21.42 32.49 -3.27
C VAL A 702 22.17 31.20 -3.51
N LYS A 703 21.49 30.08 -3.25
CA LYS A 703 21.96 28.74 -3.56
C LYS A 703 21.18 28.23 -4.76
N PHE A 704 21.85 27.98 -5.89
CA PHE A 704 21.25 27.25 -6.99
C PHE A 704 21.43 25.75 -6.80
N GLN A 705 20.36 25.00 -7.07
CA GLN A 705 20.37 23.55 -7.06
C GLN A 705 19.69 23.01 -8.32
N ARG A 706 20.21 21.92 -8.86
CA ARG A 706 19.54 21.08 -9.85
C ARG A 706 19.37 19.71 -9.22
N GLY A 707 18.13 19.39 -8.86
CA GLY A 707 17.83 18.33 -7.91
C GLY A 707 18.64 18.42 -6.63
N GLY A 708 19.30 17.34 -6.23
CA GLY A 708 20.13 17.32 -5.03
C GLY A 708 21.44 18.11 -5.11
N LYS A 709 21.89 18.49 -6.32
CA LYS A 709 23.24 19.02 -6.55
C LYS A 709 23.28 20.53 -6.56
N VAL A 710 24.13 21.11 -5.71
CA VAL A 710 24.42 22.55 -5.70
C VAL A 710 25.32 22.89 -6.88
N PHE A 711 25.03 23.97 -7.58
CA PHE A 711 25.91 24.50 -8.62
C PHE A 711 26.02 26.02 -8.50
N ASP A 712 27.14 26.56 -8.96
CA ASP A 712 27.34 27.99 -9.11
C ASP A 712 26.73 28.41 -10.46
N PRO A 713 25.71 29.31 -10.48
CA PRO A 713 25.16 29.83 -11.74
C PRO A 713 26.16 30.73 -12.49
N THR A 714 27.24 31.15 -11.83
CA THR A 714 28.30 32.05 -12.29
C THR A 714 29.68 31.45 -11.99
N PRO A 715 29.99 30.22 -12.46
CA PRO A 715 31.20 29.53 -12.06
C PRO A 715 32.45 30.37 -12.41
N PRO A 716 33.48 30.44 -11.55
CA PRO A 716 34.66 31.28 -11.79
C PRO A 716 35.50 30.79 -12.99
N GLN A 717 35.31 29.53 -13.38
CA GLN A 717 35.91 28.92 -14.56
C GLN A 717 34.99 27.85 -15.14
N VAL A 718 35.07 27.66 -16.45
CA VAL A 718 34.42 26.59 -17.20
C VAL A 718 35.45 25.98 -18.14
N LEU A 719 35.44 24.66 -18.29
CA LEU A 719 36.15 23.96 -19.35
C LEU A 719 35.26 22.84 -19.89
N ILE A 720 34.82 22.99 -21.13
CA ILE A 720 34.01 22.01 -21.86
C ILE A 720 34.97 21.03 -22.54
N ASN A 721 34.65 19.74 -22.48
CA ASN A 721 35.46 18.70 -23.11
C ASN A 721 35.19 18.58 -24.61
N VAL A 722 35.48 19.66 -25.35
CA VAL A 722 35.37 19.70 -26.82
C VAL A 722 36.60 19.04 -27.43
N PRO A 723 36.45 18.15 -28.43
CA PRO A 723 37.58 17.61 -29.17
C PRO A 723 38.34 18.71 -29.91
N TYR A 724 39.65 18.56 -30.05
CA TYR A 724 40.48 19.49 -30.81
C TYR A 724 40.76 18.93 -32.19
N PHE A 725 40.51 19.74 -33.23
CA PHE A 725 40.91 19.46 -34.61
C PHE A 725 41.86 20.56 -35.09
N SER A 726 42.96 20.19 -35.77
CA SER A 726 43.82 21.18 -36.41
C SER A 726 43.43 21.33 -37.87
N GLN A 727 43.24 22.57 -38.34
CA GLN A 727 42.98 22.79 -39.77
C GLN A 727 44.19 22.45 -40.64
N ARG A 728 45.38 22.32 -40.04
CA ARG A 728 46.63 21.93 -40.73
C ARG A 728 46.59 20.46 -41.16
N ASP A 729 45.75 19.66 -40.51
CA ASP A 729 45.51 18.27 -40.87
C ASP A 729 44.54 18.16 -42.06
N ASN A 730 43.88 19.26 -42.45
CA ASN A 730 42.90 19.24 -43.55
C ASN A 730 43.62 19.01 -44.89
N PRO A 731 43.24 18.00 -45.67
CA PRO A 731 43.92 17.67 -46.92
C PRO A 731 43.72 18.73 -48.01
N ARG A 732 42.68 19.56 -47.89
CA ARG A 732 42.30 20.60 -48.86
C ARG A 732 42.13 21.94 -48.15
N PHE A 733 42.64 23.01 -48.76
CA PHE A 733 42.48 24.38 -48.27
C PHE A 733 42.84 24.56 -46.78
N TYR A 734 43.88 23.88 -46.29
CA TYR A 734 44.32 23.99 -44.89
C TYR A 734 44.60 25.44 -44.47
N TRP A 735 44.96 26.32 -45.41
CA TRP A 735 45.18 27.76 -45.18
C TRP A 735 43.89 28.59 -45.05
N SER A 736 42.70 28.01 -45.27
CA SER A 736 41.42 28.72 -45.34
C SER A 736 40.22 27.92 -44.81
N THR A 737 40.46 27.07 -43.82
CA THR A 737 39.45 26.14 -43.26
C THR A 737 39.24 26.28 -41.75
N CYS A 738 39.76 27.34 -41.12
CA CYS A 738 39.55 27.63 -39.70
C CYS A 738 38.06 27.57 -39.29
N ASN A 739 37.17 28.10 -40.13
CA ASN A 739 35.73 28.19 -39.90
C ASN A 739 35.06 26.81 -39.76
N VAL A 740 35.17 25.97 -40.80
CA VAL A 740 34.56 24.63 -40.83
C VAL A 740 35.22 23.69 -39.83
N THR A 741 36.51 23.88 -39.53
CA THR A 741 37.23 23.12 -38.49
C THR A 741 36.69 23.45 -37.10
N CYS A 742 36.47 24.73 -36.79
CA CYS A 742 35.84 25.13 -35.53
C CYS A 742 34.40 24.64 -35.39
N ILE A 743 33.59 24.74 -36.46
CA ILE A 743 32.22 24.22 -36.45
C ILE A 743 32.21 22.69 -36.27
N ALA A 744 33.12 21.97 -36.92
CA ALA A 744 33.28 20.53 -36.77
C ALA A 744 33.60 20.13 -35.32
N MET A 745 34.47 20.87 -34.62
CA MET A 745 34.75 20.61 -33.20
C MET A 745 33.48 20.69 -32.33
N VAL A 746 32.64 21.72 -32.54
CA VAL A 746 31.37 21.89 -31.81
C VAL A 746 30.34 20.82 -32.19
N MET A 747 30.16 20.54 -33.48
CA MET A 747 29.23 19.50 -33.94
C MET A 747 29.65 18.12 -33.43
N HIS A 748 30.95 17.82 -33.42
CA HIS A 748 31.48 16.57 -32.88
C HIS A 748 31.26 16.45 -31.37
N TYR A 749 31.37 17.55 -30.63
CA TYR A 749 30.99 17.62 -29.21
C TYR A 749 29.51 17.26 -28.99
N TYR A 750 28.62 17.69 -29.88
CA TYR A 750 27.20 17.29 -29.86
C TYR A 750 26.92 15.89 -30.44
N GLY A 751 27.96 15.12 -30.78
CA GLY A 751 27.83 13.72 -31.22
C GLY A 751 27.81 13.51 -32.74
N VAL A 752 27.95 14.56 -33.55
CA VAL A 752 28.03 14.42 -35.02
C VAL A 752 29.35 13.76 -35.43
N ARG A 753 29.29 12.88 -36.41
CA ARG A 753 30.45 12.23 -37.03
C ARG A 753 30.33 12.37 -38.55
N SER A 754 31.44 12.24 -39.27
CA SER A 754 31.40 12.23 -40.74
C SER A 754 30.59 11.04 -41.24
N LYS A 755 29.75 11.26 -42.25
CA LYS A 755 28.89 10.25 -42.86
C LYS A 755 29.66 9.29 -43.77
N TRP A 756 30.78 9.74 -44.32
CA TRP A 756 31.50 9.04 -45.40
C TRP A 756 32.82 8.40 -44.97
N GLY A 757 33.13 8.44 -43.67
CA GLY A 757 34.41 7.97 -43.13
C GLY A 757 35.55 8.92 -43.52
N GLY A 758 35.92 9.81 -42.61
CA GLY A 758 36.91 10.85 -42.84
C GLY A 758 36.82 11.99 -41.82
N GLN A 759 37.54 13.08 -42.05
CA GLN A 759 37.48 14.30 -41.24
C GLN A 759 36.14 15.01 -41.46
N LEU A 760 35.45 15.36 -40.37
CA LEU A 760 34.15 16.01 -40.42
C LEU A 760 34.26 17.38 -41.11
N GLU A 761 35.31 18.13 -40.83
CA GLU A 761 35.59 19.44 -41.39
C GLU A 761 35.79 19.43 -42.91
N ASP A 762 36.25 18.34 -43.51
CA ASP A 762 36.35 18.20 -44.98
C ASP A 762 34.97 17.95 -45.61
N GLU A 763 34.11 17.18 -44.94
CA GLU A 763 32.70 17.02 -45.33
C GLU A 763 31.95 18.36 -45.24
N LEU A 764 32.14 19.11 -44.16
CA LEU A 764 31.55 20.43 -43.98
C LEU A 764 32.07 21.45 -45.02
N LEU A 765 33.35 21.36 -45.39
CA LEU A 765 33.93 22.16 -46.47
C LEU A 765 33.26 21.84 -47.82
N GLN A 766 33.15 20.55 -48.15
CA GLN A 766 32.50 20.11 -49.38
C GLN A 766 31.05 20.58 -49.43
N TRP A 767 30.32 20.50 -48.32
CA TRP A 767 28.95 21.01 -48.23
C TRP A 767 28.88 22.51 -48.58
N CYS A 768 29.81 23.32 -48.08
CA CYS A 768 29.85 24.76 -48.41
C CYS A 768 30.05 24.98 -49.91
N PHE A 769 30.94 24.21 -50.54
CA PHE A 769 31.21 24.31 -51.97
C PHE A 769 30.01 23.89 -52.81
N ASP A 770 29.34 22.82 -52.44
CA ASP A 770 28.16 22.34 -53.13
C ASP A 770 27.00 23.34 -52.99
N TYR A 771 26.90 24.01 -51.84
CA TYR A 771 25.83 24.97 -51.56
C TYR A 771 26.03 26.32 -52.26
N ALA A 772 27.26 26.85 -52.31
CA ALA A 772 27.51 28.24 -52.73
C ALA A 772 28.84 28.46 -53.49
N GLY A 773 29.48 27.40 -53.97
CA GLY A 773 30.72 27.46 -54.76
C GLY A 773 32.00 27.48 -53.93
N GLN A 774 33.14 27.25 -54.58
CA GLN A 774 34.46 27.24 -53.92
C GLN A 774 34.79 28.61 -53.31
N GLY A 775 35.22 28.63 -52.05
CA GLY A 775 35.53 29.86 -51.29
C GLY A 775 34.39 30.34 -50.37
N SER A 776 33.21 29.74 -50.49
CA SER A 776 32.01 30.10 -49.72
C SER A 776 32.12 29.82 -48.21
N GLN A 777 33.07 28.98 -47.77
CA GLN A 777 33.30 28.65 -46.37
C GLN A 777 33.76 29.86 -45.53
N THR A 778 34.12 30.97 -46.16
CA THR A 778 34.45 32.24 -45.50
C THR A 778 33.22 33.12 -45.25
N ASN A 779 32.07 32.79 -45.84
CA ASN A 779 30.84 33.56 -45.70
C ASN A 779 29.99 33.06 -44.51
N HIS A 780 29.81 33.91 -43.49
CA HIS A 780 29.05 33.54 -42.29
C HIS A 780 27.57 33.19 -42.54
N SER A 781 26.95 33.69 -43.61
CA SER A 781 25.59 33.29 -44.00
C SER A 781 25.55 31.85 -44.52
N VAL A 782 26.57 31.43 -45.27
CA VAL A 782 26.74 30.04 -45.73
C VAL A 782 27.00 29.11 -44.55
N LEU A 783 27.88 29.52 -43.62
CA LEU A 783 28.14 28.75 -42.40
C LEU A 783 26.88 28.60 -41.52
N SER A 784 26.06 29.65 -41.43
CA SER A 784 24.77 29.57 -40.71
C SER A 784 23.79 28.62 -41.38
N ALA A 785 23.80 28.55 -42.72
CA ALA A 785 23.00 27.58 -43.47
C ALA A 785 23.50 26.15 -43.26
N LEU A 786 24.83 25.94 -43.26
CA LEU A 786 25.46 24.66 -42.94
C LEU A 786 25.02 24.16 -41.56
N ILE A 787 25.11 25.00 -40.53
CA ILE A 787 24.73 24.64 -39.16
C ILE A 787 23.27 24.15 -39.09
N ARG A 788 22.35 24.86 -39.77
CA ARG A 788 20.94 24.45 -39.86
C ARG A 788 20.74 23.16 -40.64
N ALA A 789 21.50 22.96 -41.73
CA ALA A 789 21.41 21.75 -42.54
C ALA A 789 21.80 20.48 -41.77
N TYR A 790 22.65 20.61 -40.75
CA TYR A 790 23.02 19.53 -39.83
C TYR A 790 22.09 19.42 -38.60
N GLY A 791 20.94 20.11 -38.60
CA GLY A 791 19.90 19.96 -37.58
C GLY A 791 20.06 20.84 -36.34
N PHE A 792 21.04 21.75 -36.31
CA PHE A 792 21.27 22.63 -35.17
C PHE A 792 20.59 24.00 -35.33
N GLN A 793 20.21 24.60 -34.20
CA GLN A 793 19.87 26.01 -34.16
C GLN A 793 21.15 26.85 -34.23
N GLY A 794 21.40 27.49 -35.38
CA GLY A 794 22.53 28.38 -35.60
C GLY A 794 22.15 29.86 -35.49
N SER A 795 22.88 30.62 -34.67
CA SER A 795 22.70 32.08 -34.53
C SER A 795 24.03 32.81 -34.59
N PHE A 796 24.35 33.34 -35.78
CA PHE A 796 25.46 34.26 -35.99
C PHE A 796 25.05 35.70 -35.65
N SER A 797 25.92 36.44 -34.98
CA SER A 797 25.77 37.87 -34.79
C SER A 797 27.15 38.54 -34.71
N THR A 798 27.20 39.78 -35.17
CA THR A 798 28.37 40.67 -35.14
C THR A 798 28.39 41.59 -33.92
N THR A 799 27.31 41.60 -33.14
CA THR A 799 27.10 42.53 -32.01
C THR A 799 26.93 41.81 -30.67
N ARG A 800 27.53 40.61 -30.52
CA ARG A 800 27.45 39.87 -29.26
C ARG A 800 28.20 40.59 -28.15
N ARG A 801 27.75 40.35 -26.92
CA ARG A 801 28.46 40.70 -25.69
C ARG A 801 29.27 39.53 -25.17
N TRP A 802 30.38 39.80 -24.49
CA TRP A 802 31.19 38.79 -23.81
C TRP A 802 30.41 38.05 -22.72
N SER A 803 29.39 38.69 -22.13
CA SER A 803 28.45 38.03 -21.21
C SER A 803 27.61 36.95 -21.91
N GLU A 804 27.21 37.15 -23.16
CA GLU A 804 26.50 36.13 -23.95
C GLU A 804 27.41 34.94 -24.27
N VAL A 805 28.67 35.20 -24.62
CA VAL A 805 29.67 34.14 -24.83
C VAL A 805 29.87 33.34 -23.54
N ARG A 806 30.00 34.02 -22.40
CA ARG A 806 30.10 33.36 -21.09
C ARG A 806 28.86 32.53 -20.77
N ASN A 807 27.67 33.00 -21.12
CA ASN A 807 26.41 32.28 -20.92
C ASN A 807 26.34 30.98 -21.71
N GLU A 808 26.78 30.96 -22.97
CA GLU A 808 26.85 29.71 -23.73
C GLU A 808 27.77 28.70 -23.03
N LEU A 809 28.95 29.15 -22.60
CA LEU A 809 29.93 28.29 -21.94
C LEU A 809 29.41 27.71 -20.62
N ILE A 810 28.77 28.53 -19.77
CA ILE A 810 28.14 28.07 -18.52
C ILE A 810 27.11 26.98 -18.78
N ASN A 811 26.39 27.09 -19.89
CA ASN A 811 25.41 26.08 -20.30
C ASN A 811 26.04 24.90 -21.08
N SER A 812 27.36 24.73 -21.00
CA SER A 812 28.11 23.67 -21.70
C SER A 812 27.94 23.69 -23.22
N ARG A 813 27.81 24.90 -23.79
CA ARG A 813 27.72 25.14 -25.23
C ARG A 813 28.98 25.88 -25.71
N PRO A 814 29.86 25.23 -26.48
CA PRO A 814 31.05 25.87 -27.05
C PRO A 814 30.66 26.95 -28.06
N VAL A 815 31.53 27.96 -28.22
CA VAL A 815 31.28 29.12 -29.08
C VAL A 815 32.33 29.20 -30.17
N VAL A 816 31.92 29.41 -31.42
CA VAL A 816 32.85 29.69 -32.52
C VAL A 816 33.00 31.20 -32.68
N LEU A 817 34.21 31.71 -32.47
CA LEU A 817 34.54 33.12 -32.35
C LEU A 817 35.42 33.57 -33.52
N ALA A 818 35.06 34.68 -34.17
CA ALA A 818 35.85 35.29 -35.23
C ALA A 818 36.60 36.53 -34.71
N GLY A 819 37.76 36.82 -35.30
CA GLY A 819 38.51 38.05 -35.01
C GLY A 819 39.75 38.22 -35.88
N ASP A 820 40.42 39.35 -35.69
CA ASP A 820 41.62 39.78 -36.40
C ASP A 820 42.90 39.21 -35.73
N PHE A 821 42.94 37.91 -35.48
CA PHE A 821 44.14 37.24 -34.97
C PHE A 821 45.29 37.26 -35.99
N THR A 822 44.95 37.40 -37.28
CA THR A 822 45.85 37.62 -38.41
C THR A 822 45.31 38.79 -39.26
N PRO A 823 46.11 39.39 -40.17
CA PRO A 823 45.63 40.47 -41.03
C PRO A 823 44.42 40.13 -41.92
N SER A 824 44.20 38.84 -42.23
CA SER A 824 43.07 38.36 -43.02
C SER A 824 41.87 37.89 -42.18
N GLY A 825 41.97 37.98 -40.85
CA GLY A 825 41.02 37.38 -39.92
C GLY A 825 41.29 35.90 -39.64
N HIS A 826 40.72 35.38 -38.56
CA HIS A 826 40.81 34.00 -38.13
C HIS A 826 39.63 33.61 -37.22
N ILE A 827 39.38 32.31 -37.10
CA ILE A 827 38.30 31.77 -36.25
C ILE A 827 38.86 30.73 -35.29
N VAL A 828 38.42 30.82 -34.03
CA VAL A 828 38.77 29.90 -32.94
C VAL A 828 37.52 29.35 -32.25
N THR A 829 37.64 28.19 -31.60
CA THR A 829 36.55 27.62 -30.79
C THR A 829 36.79 27.92 -29.32
N VAL A 830 35.94 28.72 -28.70
CA VAL A 830 35.97 28.96 -27.26
C VAL A 830 35.29 27.79 -26.55
N ILE A 831 36.03 27.16 -25.65
CA ILE A 831 35.62 25.94 -24.93
C ILE A 831 35.53 26.16 -23.43
N GLY A 832 35.88 27.36 -22.96
CA GLY A 832 35.91 27.63 -21.54
C GLY A 832 36.38 29.02 -21.22
N TYR A 833 36.48 29.31 -19.92
CA TYR A 833 37.06 30.54 -19.40
C TYR A 833 37.59 30.30 -17.99
N ASN A 834 38.46 31.17 -17.51
CA ASN A 834 38.92 31.24 -16.13
C ASN A 834 39.19 32.70 -15.75
N ARG A 835 39.76 32.96 -14.56
CA ARG A 835 40.04 34.34 -14.10
C ARG A 835 40.99 35.14 -15.02
N TYR A 836 41.76 34.49 -15.88
CA TYR A 836 42.77 35.12 -16.73
C TYR A 836 42.27 35.41 -18.15
N GLY A 837 41.28 34.65 -18.65
CA GLY A 837 40.83 34.77 -20.03
C GLY A 837 39.87 33.66 -20.46
N TYR A 838 39.68 33.55 -21.77
CA TYR A 838 38.97 32.43 -22.40
C TYR A 838 39.95 31.31 -22.75
N ILE A 839 39.46 30.07 -22.68
CA ILE A 839 40.20 28.89 -23.11
C ILE A 839 39.69 28.53 -24.49
N VAL A 840 40.58 28.48 -25.48
CA VAL A 840 40.24 28.26 -26.88
C VAL A 840 40.94 27.03 -27.45
N HIS A 841 40.30 26.41 -28.42
CA HIS A 841 40.95 25.61 -29.44
C HIS A 841 41.17 26.51 -30.65
N ASP A 842 42.42 26.86 -30.93
CA ASP A 842 42.80 27.59 -32.13
C ASP A 842 43.21 26.57 -33.21
N PRO A 843 42.47 26.43 -34.31
CA PRO A 843 42.74 25.37 -35.28
C PRO A 843 44.09 25.50 -36.01
N TRP A 844 44.74 26.67 -35.98
CA TRP A 844 46.03 26.91 -36.67
C TRP A 844 47.25 26.79 -35.74
N GLY A 845 47.12 27.17 -34.47
CA GLY A 845 48.22 27.16 -33.50
C GLY A 845 48.11 28.31 -32.49
N ASP A 846 49.19 28.64 -31.79
CA ASP A 846 49.17 29.67 -30.74
C ASP A 846 49.41 31.08 -31.29
N ALA A 847 48.35 31.88 -31.31
CA ALA A 847 48.35 33.27 -31.77
C ALA A 847 49.27 34.18 -30.94
N TYR A 848 49.53 33.88 -29.65
CA TYR A 848 50.47 34.68 -28.85
C TYR A 848 51.90 34.60 -29.33
N THR A 849 52.24 33.49 -29.97
CA THR A 849 53.59 33.25 -30.51
C THR A 849 53.73 33.78 -31.94
N GLY A 850 52.73 34.50 -32.45
CA GLY A 850 52.62 34.80 -33.87
C GLY A 850 52.51 33.52 -34.72
N TYR A 851 51.92 32.46 -34.16
CA TYR A 851 51.77 31.14 -34.76
C TYR A 851 53.09 30.39 -35.06
N SER A 852 54.17 30.72 -34.35
CA SER A 852 55.39 29.89 -34.39
C SER A 852 55.23 28.56 -33.63
N ASN A 853 54.35 28.49 -32.64
CA ASN A 853 53.89 27.24 -32.04
C ASN A 853 52.58 26.77 -32.69
N THR A 854 52.55 25.52 -33.15
CA THR A 854 51.42 24.95 -33.90
C THR A 854 50.45 24.12 -33.06
N GLU A 855 50.69 23.98 -31.75
CA GLU A 855 49.73 23.34 -30.84
C GLU A 855 48.66 24.37 -30.44
N GLY A 856 47.42 24.11 -30.88
CA GLY A 856 46.27 24.99 -30.71
C GLY A 856 45.28 24.55 -29.63
N ARG A 857 45.54 23.41 -28.96
CA ARG A 857 44.62 22.81 -28.01
C ARG A 857 44.61 23.54 -26.66
N ARG A 858 43.42 23.94 -26.19
CA ARG A 858 43.18 24.49 -24.83
C ARG A 858 44.07 25.70 -24.48
N LEU A 859 44.31 26.59 -25.44
CA LEU A 859 45.13 27.78 -25.23
C LEU A 859 44.40 28.83 -24.38
N PRO A 860 45.05 29.42 -23.36
CA PRO A 860 44.46 30.47 -22.54
C PRO A 860 44.71 31.85 -23.17
N TYR A 861 43.72 32.42 -23.84
CA TYR A 861 43.79 33.78 -24.38
C TYR A 861 43.18 34.79 -23.39
N SER A 862 43.97 35.78 -22.97
CA SER A 862 43.55 36.80 -22.00
C SER A 862 42.38 37.64 -22.51
N TYR A 863 41.55 38.12 -21.58
CA TYR A 863 40.40 38.97 -21.91
C TYR A 863 40.81 40.24 -22.68
N SER A 864 41.90 40.88 -22.28
CA SER A 864 42.42 42.07 -22.98
C SER A 864 42.89 41.77 -24.39
N TYR A 865 43.48 40.59 -24.62
CA TYR A 865 43.90 40.18 -25.95
C TYR A 865 42.69 39.93 -26.84
N LEU A 866 41.71 39.13 -26.39
CA LEU A 866 40.50 38.83 -27.16
C LEU A 866 39.63 40.07 -27.39
N ASN A 867 39.53 40.98 -26.44
CA ASN A 867 38.82 42.25 -26.64
C ASN A 867 39.50 43.13 -27.70
N ARG A 868 40.82 43.02 -27.87
CA ARG A 868 41.57 43.74 -28.90
C ARG A 868 41.39 43.11 -30.29
N VAL A 869 41.44 41.78 -30.39
CA VAL A 869 41.44 41.09 -31.69
C VAL A 869 40.05 40.65 -32.16
N CYS A 870 39.10 40.38 -31.26
CA CYS A 870 37.72 40.00 -31.61
C CYS A 870 36.71 41.14 -31.46
N GLY A 871 37.15 42.32 -31.00
CA GLY A 871 36.32 43.50 -30.80
C GLY A 871 35.90 43.75 -29.35
N PRO A 872 35.53 45.01 -29.02
CA PRO A 872 35.03 45.38 -27.70
C PRO A 872 33.67 44.72 -27.39
N ASP A 873 33.27 44.71 -26.11
CA ASP A 873 31.95 44.21 -25.69
C ASP A 873 30.81 44.85 -26.51
N GLY A 874 29.91 44.02 -27.05
CA GLY A 874 28.83 44.46 -27.96
C GLY A 874 29.23 44.55 -29.43
N ASN A 875 30.49 44.23 -29.78
CA ASN A 875 30.99 44.09 -31.15
C ASN A 875 31.76 42.77 -31.33
N VAL A 876 31.26 41.70 -30.72
CA VAL A 876 31.88 40.37 -30.79
C VAL A 876 31.19 39.54 -31.89
N TRP A 877 31.97 39.03 -32.84
CA TRP A 877 31.49 38.19 -33.93
C TRP A 877 31.53 36.72 -33.51
N ALA A 878 30.37 36.09 -33.35
CA ALA A 878 30.30 34.70 -32.90
C ALA A 878 29.12 33.92 -33.49
N HIS A 879 29.35 32.62 -33.72
CA HIS A 879 28.32 31.63 -33.98
C HIS A 879 27.98 30.89 -32.70
N PHE A 880 26.70 30.93 -32.31
CA PHE A 880 26.15 30.04 -31.29
C PHE A 880 25.45 28.87 -31.97
N ILE A 881 25.82 27.66 -31.59
CA ILE A 881 25.32 26.40 -32.15
C ILE A 881 24.65 25.63 -31.02
N ARG A 882 23.33 25.44 -31.10
CA ARG A 882 22.52 24.79 -30.06
C ARG A 882 21.82 23.55 -30.60
N PRO A 883 21.77 22.43 -29.84
CA PRO A 883 21.05 21.21 -30.22
C PRO A 883 19.54 21.37 -30.20
#